data_AF-A0A7T2S2V4-F1
#
_entry.id   AF-A0A7T2S2V4-F1
#
_cell.length_a   1.000
_cell.length_b   1.000
_cell.length_c   1.000
_cell.angle_alpha   90.00
_cell.angle_beta   90.00
_cell.angle_gamma   90.00
#
_symmetry.space_group_name_H-M   'P 1'
#
loop_
_entity.id
_entity.type
_entity.pdbx_description
1 polymer ?
#
loop_
_entity_poly.entity_id
_entity_poly.type
_entity_poly.pdbx_seq_one_letter_code
_entity_poly.pdbx_strand_id
1 'polypeptide(L)'
;MHERLITQVQRTGQELRSSRYHYDEAGRRTLDQQNVASGDLQAGTRAIAYLPGSHRWSAELAANQKDTTTQRTQYNANGQPLQAGPRSYRWDALGRLEQVSEQGAPLARYRYNHRGERIAKHAGKAQGGSRAYLYESGQLSAELDAQGRITRQYIHLGQLPLAVIDTPQGRKPADGAGTLGRIVQDLGTIAGRWLGGGGERLAWLHTNHLGAVEAATDTQGQLIWRAHYTAFGRQQVLSKASEPGFEMPLRLPGQYHDAETGLHYNLHRYYDTDRGQYLTPDPLGMPDGPNPYSYVRGNPLRYVDPEGLILFAFDGTNNSNPPPDKDTWSNVYKFYLAYDQNINGKSWYMNGVGRYDDESKITAPWNDHMVASTARARVDHMLKNLDKFMEEHTFAEGKKVSIDIIGFSRGAAMGRDFANKVATRIKEQHWKEKSECMELRFLGLWDTVAQFGATGRLNDQWQLAIPSEVQYVFQAVALNEHRQLFPGESIDRGTQLGFIGSHADIGGSFGTGDLSNVALNWIAEKAKESGLTMKGWEAAGDKKWGSITEPVLHDKSVTHPGGIPEDSLFCLKKNNEKTGECAHRRVAKVEGMTYTESQRFVKYRDRLGYDKDGSSTITGDIDMKEYAKWLKENYKLTVALQ
;
A
#
# COMPACT_ATOMS: atom_id res chain seq x y z
N MET A 1 10.97 -21.54 -14.90
CA MET A 1 10.09 -20.89 -15.91
C MET A 1 10.64 -21.27 -17.27
N HIS A 2 9.81 -21.42 -18.30
CA HIS A 2 10.33 -21.64 -19.65
C HIS A 2 10.89 -20.33 -20.24
N GLU A 3 11.78 -20.46 -21.23
CA GLU A 3 12.11 -19.34 -22.12
C GLU A 3 10.84 -18.79 -22.80
N ARG A 4 10.82 -17.49 -23.08
CA ARG A 4 9.62 -16.82 -23.62
C ARG A 4 9.99 -15.71 -24.60
N LEU A 5 9.17 -15.58 -25.64
CA LEU A 5 9.25 -14.52 -26.64
C LEU A 5 7.97 -13.68 -26.58
N ILE A 6 8.09 -12.41 -26.20
CA ILE A 6 6.98 -11.44 -26.28
C ILE A 6 7.11 -10.69 -27.59
N THR A 7 6.07 -10.73 -28.42
CA THR A 7 5.99 -10.00 -29.69
C THR A 7 4.80 -9.04 -29.65
N GLN A 8 5.08 -7.75 -29.78
CA GLN A 8 4.07 -6.71 -30.00
C GLN A 8 4.05 -6.38 -31.49
N VAL A 9 2.93 -6.65 -32.17
CA VAL A 9 2.72 -6.26 -33.57
C VAL A 9 1.83 -5.02 -33.63
N GLN A 10 2.23 -4.03 -34.43
CA GLN A 10 1.48 -2.80 -34.69
C GLN A 10 1.33 -2.59 -36.21
N ARG A 11 0.32 -1.82 -36.63
CA ARG A 11 0.13 -1.42 -38.03
C ARG A 11 0.46 0.07 -38.17
N THR A 12 1.43 0.40 -39.01
CA THR A 12 1.86 1.78 -39.28
C THR A 12 1.55 2.09 -40.74
N GLY A 13 0.39 2.70 -40.99
CA GLY A 13 -0.15 2.85 -42.35
C GLY A 13 -0.47 1.47 -42.96
N GLN A 14 0.16 1.14 -44.08
CA GLN A 14 -0.01 -0.18 -44.73
C GLN A 14 0.93 -1.25 -44.18
N GLU A 15 2.04 -0.88 -43.53
CA GLU A 15 3.06 -1.82 -43.05
C GLU A 15 2.69 -2.41 -41.68
N LEU A 16 3.02 -3.69 -41.46
CA LEU A 16 3.03 -4.31 -40.14
C LEU A 16 4.44 -4.22 -39.56
N ARG A 17 4.56 -3.70 -38.34
CA ARG A 17 5.83 -3.60 -37.61
C ARG A 17 5.78 -4.38 -36.30
N SER A 18 6.92 -4.94 -35.92
CA SER A 18 7.08 -5.81 -34.75
C SER A 18 8.12 -5.26 -33.78
N SER A 19 7.86 -5.46 -32.49
CA SER A 19 8.88 -5.40 -31.42
C SER A 19 8.90 -6.74 -30.69
N ARG A 20 10.08 -7.33 -30.48
CA ARG A 20 10.30 -8.68 -29.98
C ARG A 20 11.27 -8.67 -28.80
N TYR A 21 10.92 -9.40 -27.74
CA TYR A 21 11.68 -9.45 -26.49
C TYR A 21 11.83 -10.91 -26.04
N HIS A 22 13.05 -11.43 -26.07
CA HIS A 22 13.33 -12.79 -25.60
C HIS A 22 13.77 -12.78 -24.14
N TYR A 23 13.31 -13.76 -23.35
CA TYR A 23 13.75 -13.96 -21.97
C TYR A 23 14.20 -15.39 -21.72
N ASP A 24 15.21 -15.52 -20.87
CA ASP A 24 15.65 -16.81 -20.32
C ASP A 24 14.72 -17.32 -19.20
N GLU A 25 14.98 -18.54 -18.74
CA GLU A 25 14.27 -19.20 -17.64
C GLU A 25 14.32 -18.45 -16.29
N ALA A 26 15.30 -17.55 -16.13
CA ALA A 26 15.47 -16.69 -14.96
C ALA A 26 14.70 -15.36 -15.09
N GLY A 27 13.92 -15.17 -16.16
CA GLY A 27 13.11 -13.98 -16.39
C GLY A 27 13.94 -12.74 -16.73
N ARG A 28 15.17 -12.90 -17.24
CA ARG A 28 16.05 -11.83 -17.71
C ARG A 28 15.90 -11.67 -19.22
N ARG A 29 15.86 -10.43 -19.74
CA ARG A 29 15.71 -10.21 -21.19
C ARG A 29 17.04 -10.43 -21.89
N THR A 30 17.17 -11.42 -22.76
CA THR A 30 18.43 -11.72 -23.46
C THR A 30 18.50 -11.12 -24.86
N LEU A 31 17.37 -10.85 -25.51
CA LEU A 31 17.29 -10.16 -26.82
C LEU A 31 16.21 -9.08 -26.82
N ASP A 32 16.49 -7.99 -27.55
CA ASP A 32 15.60 -6.86 -27.80
C ASP A 32 15.62 -6.48 -29.29
N GLN A 33 14.46 -6.45 -29.94
CA GLN A 33 14.28 -5.95 -31.31
C GLN A 33 13.05 -5.02 -31.31
N GLN A 34 13.11 -3.85 -31.92
CA GLN A 34 12.02 -2.86 -31.81
C GLN A 34 11.69 -2.16 -33.12
N ASN A 35 10.39 -2.01 -33.41
CA ASN A 35 9.82 -1.28 -34.55
C ASN A 35 10.34 -1.67 -35.94
N VAL A 36 10.69 -2.94 -36.12
CA VAL A 36 11.16 -3.50 -37.41
C VAL A 36 9.98 -3.87 -38.30
N ALA A 37 10.20 -3.99 -39.62
CA ALA A 37 9.23 -4.62 -40.51
C ALA A 37 8.91 -6.04 -40.01
N SER A 38 7.64 -6.46 -40.00
CA SER A 38 7.26 -7.70 -39.30
C SER A 38 7.87 -8.98 -39.88
N GLY A 39 8.31 -8.97 -41.14
CA GLY A 39 9.06 -10.08 -41.76
C GLY A 39 10.55 -10.11 -41.43
N ASP A 40 11.11 -9.04 -40.87
CA ASP A 40 12.54 -8.94 -40.53
C ASP A 40 12.81 -9.53 -39.14
N LEU A 41 13.71 -10.52 -39.08
CA LEU A 41 14.10 -11.23 -37.85
C LEU A 41 15.52 -10.88 -37.38
N GLN A 42 16.26 -10.04 -38.12
CA GLN A 42 17.68 -9.77 -37.88
C GLN A 42 18.01 -8.29 -37.67
N ALA A 43 17.42 -7.38 -38.44
CA ALA A 43 17.71 -5.95 -38.30
C ALA A 43 17.27 -5.45 -36.91
N GLY A 44 18.04 -4.52 -36.34
CA GLY A 44 17.72 -3.91 -35.05
C GLY A 44 17.75 -4.83 -33.82
N THR A 45 18.07 -6.12 -33.97
CA THR A 45 18.18 -7.07 -32.86
C THR A 45 19.44 -6.78 -32.04
N ARG A 46 19.27 -6.54 -30.75
CA ARG A 46 20.32 -6.25 -29.76
C ARG A 46 20.37 -7.34 -28.72
N ALA A 47 21.57 -7.80 -28.39
CA ALA A 47 21.80 -8.67 -27.24
C ALA A 47 21.76 -7.85 -25.94
N ILE A 48 21.21 -8.43 -24.88
CA ILE A 48 21.25 -7.90 -23.52
C ILE A 48 21.86 -8.98 -22.64
N ALA A 49 22.89 -8.61 -21.87
CA ALA A 49 23.68 -9.53 -21.08
C ALA A 49 23.72 -9.12 -19.60
N TYR A 50 24.07 -10.09 -18.76
CA TYR A 50 24.02 -9.99 -17.31
C TYR A 50 25.30 -10.55 -16.69
N LEU A 51 25.71 -10.00 -15.55
CA LEU A 51 26.84 -10.53 -14.78
C LEU A 51 26.52 -11.97 -14.33
N PRO A 52 27.47 -12.92 -14.43
CA PRO A 52 27.24 -14.34 -14.12
C PRO A 52 26.57 -14.56 -12.75
N GLY A 53 25.62 -15.51 -12.70
CA GLY A 53 24.87 -15.82 -11.48
C GLY A 53 23.92 -14.72 -10.99
N SER A 54 23.58 -13.71 -11.80
CA SER A 54 22.78 -12.56 -11.35
C SER A 54 21.79 -12.01 -12.38
N HIS A 55 20.95 -11.08 -11.91
CA HIS A 55 20.03 -10.26 -12.73
C HIS A 55 20.59 -8.83 -12.96
N ARG A 56 21.86 -8.58 -12.63
CA ARG A 56 22.56 -7.31 -12.82
C ARG A 56 23.03 -7.21 -14.28
N TRP A 57 22.61 -6.18 -15.00
CA TRP A 57 22.96 -5.95 -16.41
C TRP A 57 24.47 -5.74 -16.60
N SER A 58 25.00 -6.00 -17.79
CA SER A 58 26.39 -5.74 -18.15
C SER A 58 26.48 -5.13 -19.54
N ALA A 59 27.20 -4.00 -19.65
CA ALA A 59 27.43 -3.30 -20.91
C ALA A 59 28.48 -4.03 -21.75
N GLU A 60 29.59 -4.40 -21.12
CA GLU A 60 30.73 -5.07 -21.75
C GLU A 60 30.42 -6.49 -22.24
N LEU A 61 29.49 -7.20 -21.57
CA LEU A 61 28.99 -8.49 -22.05
C LEU A 61 27.97 -8.31 -23.19
N ALA A 62 27.14 -7.24 -23.17
CA ALA A 62 26.21 -6.93 -24.25
C ALA A 62 26.95 -6.45 -25.53
N ALA A 63 28.08 -5.76 -25.36
CA ALA A 63 29.04 -5.42 -26.41
C ALA A 63 29.90 -6.62 -26.89
N ASN A 64 29.51 -7.84 -26.49
CA ASN A 64 30.06 -9.10 -27.00
C ASN A 64 31.57 -9.29 -26.71
N GLN A 65 32.07 -8.71 -25.60
CA GLN A 65 33.44 -8.75 -25.06
C GLN A 65 34.61 -8.28 -25.95
N LYS A 66 34.42 -8.17 -27.27
CA LYS A 66 35.49 -7.77 -28.22
C LYS A 66 35.68 -6.26 -28.31
N ASP A 67 34.68 -5.47 -27.91
CA ASP A 67 34.86 -4.04 -27.71
C ASP A 67 35.52 -3.77 -26.35
N THR A 68 36.79 -3.36 -26.39
CA THR A 68 37.57 -2.96 -25.21
C THR A 68 37.37 -1.49 -24.82
N THR A 69 36.57 -0.72 -25.56
CA THR A 69 36.30 0.71 -25.29
C THR A 69 35.08 0.93 -24.38
N THR A 70 34.13 -0.02 -24.35
CA THR A 70 32.99 0.01 -23.42
C THR A 70 33.45 -0.03 -21.96
N GLN A 71 33.10 1.01 -21.20
CA GLN A 71 33.34 1.05 -19.76
C GLN A 71 32.49 -0.01 -19.04
N ARG A 72 33.15 -0.82 -18.20
CA ARG A 72 32.52 -1.93 -17.49
C ARG A 72 31.42 -1.47 -16.55
N THR A 73 30.30 -2.19 -16.54
CA THR A 73 29.24 -2.00 -15.54
C THR A 73 29.75 -2.39 -14.15
N GLN A 74 29.47 -1.57 -13.15
CA GLN A 74 29.83 -1.77 -11.75
C GLN A 74 28.59 -1.57 -10.88
N TYR A 75 28.49 -2.31 -9.78
CA TYR A 75 27.37 -2.26 -8.83
C TYR A 75 27.90 -2.17 -7.40
N ASN A 76 27.16 -1.49 -6.52
CA ASN A 76 27.39 -1.58 -5.07
C ASN A 76 26.79 -2.88 -4.48
N ALA A 77 27.00 -3.10 -3.17
CA ALA A 77 26.47 -4.27 -2.47
C ALA A 77 24.95 -4.44 -2.66
N ASN A 78 24.20 -3.33 -2.55
CA ASN A 78 22.75 -3.24 -2.70
C ASN A 78 22.24 -3.50 -4.14
N GLY A 79 23.13 -3.77 -5.10
CA GLY A 79 22.74 -4.00 -6.50
C GLY A 79 22.32 -2.75 -7.25
N GLN A 80 22.73 -1.57 -6.80
CA GLN A 80 22.53 -0.31 -7.51
C GLN A 80 23.76 -0.04 -8.40
N PRO A 81 23.59 0.32 -9.69
CA PRO A 81 24.73 0.54 -10.58
C PRO A 81 25.49 1.79 -10.16
N LEU A 82 26.82 1.75 -10.25
CA LEU A 82 27.71 2.90 -10.04
C LEU A 82 28.26 3.41 -11.37
N GLN A 83 28.56 2.47 -12.28
CA GLN A 83 28.92 2.68 -13.68
C GLN A 83 28.09 1.71 -14.52
N ALA A 84 27.62 2.11 -15.70
CA ALA A 84 26.84 1.24 -16.60
C ALA A 84 27.01 1.71 -18.05
N GLY A 85 27.98 1.16 -18.78
CA GLY A 85 28.43 1.73 -20.05
C GLY A 85 29.01 3.13 -19.85
N PRO A 86 28.73 4.13 -20.72
CA PRO A 86 29.28 5.49 -20.61
C PRO A 86 28.72 6.30 -19.43
N ARG A 87 27.76 5.76 -18.67
CA ARG A 87 27.02 6.47 -17.62
C ARG A 87 27.45 6.06 -16.22
N SER A 88 27.67 7.05 -15.36
CA SER A 88 27.84 6.87 -13.92
C SER A 88 26.62 7.35 -13.14
N TYR A 89 26.41 6.74 -11.98
CA TYR A 89 25.22 6.91 -11.15
C TYR A 89 25.64 7.09 -9.69
N ARG A 90 25.05 8.07 -9.00
CA ARG A 90 25.18 8.27 -7.55
C ARG A 90 23.86 8.04 -6.85
N TRP A 91 23.90 7.47 -5.66
CA TRP A 91 22.74 7.13 -4.84
C TRP A 91 22.87 7.78 -3.47
N ASP A 92 21.76 8.22 -2.88
CA ASP A 92 21.74 8.73 -1.52
C ASP A 92 21.74 7.61 -0.47
N ALA A 93 21.82 7.96 0.82
CA ALA A 93 21.86 7.00 1.92
C ALA A 93 20.56 6.17 2.09
N LEU A 94 19.47 6.56 1.43
CA LEU A 94 18.21 5.80 1.36
C LEU A 94 18.08 5.02 0.04
N GLY A 95 19.14 4.97 -0.76
CA GLY A 95 19.19 4.22 -2.00
C GLY A 95 18.42 4.85 -3.18
N ARG A 96 18.11 6.14 -3.12
CA ARG A 96 17.44 6.89 -4.20
C ARG A 96 18.48 7.51 -5.13
N LEU A 97 18.16 7.62 -6.43
CA LEU A 97 19.10 8.12 -7.43
C LEU A 97 19.37 9.62 -7.22
N GLU A 98 20.58 9.98 -6.78
CA GLU A 98 20.97 11.38 -6.54
C GLU A 98 21.37 12.08 -7.84
N GLN A 99 22.11 11.39 -8.73
CA GLN A 99 22.68 11.97 -9.94
C GLN A 99 22.96 10.90 -11.01
N VAL A 100 22.72 11.27 -12.27
CA VAL A 100 23.21 10.56 -13.46
C VAL A 100 24.24 11.43 -14.17
N SER A 101 25.30 10.83 -14.70
CA SER A 101 26.34 11.54 -15.45
C SER A 101 26.83 10.68 -16.60
N GLU A 102 27.32 11.30 -17.67
CA GLU A 102 27.80 10.63 -18.87
C GLU A 102 29.12 11.28 -19.28
N GLN A 103 30.16 10.46 -19.52
CA GLN A 103 31.55 10.95 -19.74
C GLN A 103 32.06 11.93 -18.65
N GLY A 104 31.54 11.82 -17.42
CA GLY A 104 31.86 12.70 -16.29
C GLY A 104 31.00 13.98 -16.19
N ALA A 105 30.23 14.33 -17.23
CA ALA A 105 29.34 15.48 -17.20
C ALA A 105 27.98 15.12 -16.56
N PRO A 106 27.43 15.91 -15.63
CA PRO A 106 26.13 15.64 -15.01
C PRO A 106 24.97 15.92 -15.96
N LEU A 107 24.19 14.87 -16.28
CA LEU A 107 22.96 14.97 -17.07
C LEU A 107 21.82 15.50 -16.21
N ALA A 108 21.61 14.86 -15.05
CA ALA A 108 20.59 15.22 -14.08
C ALA A 108 21.10 15.03 -12.64
N ARG A 109 20.63 15.87 -11.73
CA ARG A 109 20.67 15.64 -10.28
C ARG A 109 19.27 15.80 -9.70
N TYR A 110 18.93 15.01 -8.70
CA TYR A 110 17.57 14.90 -8.16
C TYR A 110 17.52 15.21 -6.67
N ARG A 111 16.36 15.66 -6.18
CA ARG A 111 16.06 15.83 -4.76
C ARG A 111 14.69 15.24 -4.44
N TYR A 112 14.59 14.66 -3.25
CA TYR A 112 13.41 13.95 -2.76
C TYR A 112 12.97 14.53 -1.41
N ASN A 113 11.69 14.43 -1.09
CA ASN A 113 11.18 14.74 0.25
C ASN A 113 11.27 13.52 1.19
N HIS A 114 10.61 13.61 2.34
CA HIS A 114 10.57 12.55 3.35
C HIS A 114 9.73 11.33 2.92
N ARG A 115 8.76 11.49 2.00
CA ARG A 115 7.95 10.39 1.42
C ARG A 115 8.67 9.66 0.28
N GLY A 116 9.85 10.14 -0.12
CA GLY A 116 10.58 9.62 -1.28
C GLY A 116 10.14 10.21 -2.63
N GLU A 117 9.14 11.10 -2.65
CA GLU A 117 8.71 11.77 -3.88
C GLU A 117 9.78 12.77 -4.34
N ARG A 118 10.04 12.79 -5.65
CA ARG A 118 11.05 13.64 -6.30
C ARG A 118 10.60 15.08 -6.45
N ILE A 119 10.77 15.87 -5.39
CA ILE A 119 10.41 17.30 -5.38
C ILE A 119 11.24 18.21 -6.29
N ALA A 120 12.45 17.81 -6.74
CA ALA A 120 13.20 18.63 -7.70
C ALA A 120 14.17 17.84 -8.59
N LYS A 121 14.49 18.46 -9.73
CA LYS A 121 15.46 17.99 -10.74
C LYS A 121 16.29 19.15 -11.28
N HIS A 122 17.59 18.93 -11.45
CA HIS A 122 18.54 19.90 -11.99
C HIS A 122 19.26 19.28 -13.19
N ALA A 123 18.85 19.67 -14.41
CA ALA A 123 19.52 19.33 -15.66
C ALA A 123 20.20 20.56 -16.29
N GLY A 124 21.02 20.34 -17.31
CA GLY A 124 21.63 21.42 -18.10
C GLY A 124 20.59 22.28 -18.82
N LYS A 125 20.89 23.55 -19.10
CA LYS A 125 19.95 24.47 -19.81
C LYS A 125 19.51 23.93 -21.18
N ALA A 126 20.41 23.25 -21.91
CA ALA A 126 20.10 22.61 -23.19
C ALA A 126 19.19 21.36 -23.07
N GLN A 127 18.92 20.89 -21.85
CA GLN A 127 18.14 19.69 -21.53
C GLN A 127 16.96 20.00 -20.58
N GLY A 128 16.35 21.18 -20.72
CA GLY A 128 15.14 21.56 -19.96
C GLY A 128 15.39 22.22 -18.59
N GLY A 129 16.65 22.35 -18.16
CA GLY A 129 17.03 23.15 -16.99
C GLY A 129 16.68 22.53 -15.63
N SER A 130 16.45 23.39 -14.62
CA SER A 130 15.99 22.96 -13.29
C SER A 130 14.48 23.09 -13.17
N ARG A 131 13.85 22.07 -12.60
CA ARG A 131 12.40 22.02 -12.31
C ARG A 131 12.15 21.56 -10.87
N ALA A 132 11.07 22.03 -10.28
CA ALA A 132 10.50 21.48 -9.06
C ALA A 132 9.14 20.81 -9.36
N TYR A 133 8.74 19.88 -8.50
CA TYR A 133 7.54 19.05 -8.65
C TYR A 133 6.69 19.13 -7.38
N LEU A 134 5.39 19.36 -7.53
CA LEU A 134 4.42 19.30 -6.43
C LEU A 134 3.60 18.01 -6.55
N TYR A 135 3.28 17.44 -5.39
CA TYR A 135 2.51 16.21 -5.28
C TYR A 135 1.28 16.43 -4.39
N GLU A 136 0.13 15.97 -4.85
CA GLU A 136 -1.14 15.99 -4.13
C GLU A 136 -1.62 14.53 -4.00
N SER A 137 -1.82 14.06 -2.77
CA SER A 137 -2.19 12.66 -2.48
C SER A 137 -1.33 11.61 -3.21
N GLY A 138 -0.01 11.82 -3.30
CA GLY A 138 0.95 10.93 -3.96
C GLY A 138 1.08 11.15 -5.49
N GLN A 139 0.13 11.83 -6.12
CA GLN A 139 0.13 12.10 -7.56
C GLN A 139 0.84 13.41 -7.90
N LEU A 140 1.57 13.44 -9.02
CA LEU A 140 2.21 14.65 -9.54
C LEU A 140 1.13 15.67 -9.95
N SER A 141 0.99 16.79 -9.22
CA SER A 141 -0.03 17.81 -9.47
C SER A 141 0.48 19.03 -10.23
N ALA A 142 1.77 19.37 -10.12
CA ALA A 142 2.36 20.48 -10.88
C ALA A 142 3.89 20.37 -11.12
N GLU A 143 4.36 21.04 -12.17
CA GLU A 143 5.78 21.35 -12.41
C GLU A 143 6.01 22.86 -12.28
N LEU A 144 7.16 23.22 -11.71
CA LEU A 144 7.60 24.60 -11.51
C LEU A 144 8.99 24.81 -12.13
N ASP A 145 9.27 26.03 -12.59
CA ASP A 145 10.59 26.44 -13.06
C ASP A 145 11.59 26.76 -11.91
N ALA A 146 12.81 27.11 -12.29
CA ALA A 146 13.87 27.52 -11.37
C ALA A 146 13.60 28.85 -10.62
N GLN A 147 12.51 29.56 -10.92
CA GLN A 147 12.03 30.76 -10.23
C GLN A 147 10.84 30.44 -9.32
N GLY A 148 10.45 29.17 -9.19
CA GLY A 148 9.30 28.74 -8.40
C GLY A 148 7.96 29.10 -9.03
N ARG A 149 7.89 29.32 -10.35
CA ARG A 149 6.65 29.57 -11.09
C ARG A 149 6.11 28.28 -11.68
N ILE A 150 4.83 28.01 -11.50
CA ILE A 150 4.11 26.87 -12.08
C ILE A 150 4.15 26.99 -13.61
N THR A 151 4.71 25.99 -14.27
CA THR A 151 4.80 25.88 -15.74
C THR A 151 3.84 24.84 -16.31
N ARG A 152 3.45 23.85 -15.50
CA ARG A 152 2.41 22.86 -15.83
C ARG A 152 1.62 22.48 -14.58
N GLN A 153 0.32 22.24 -14.72
CA GLN A 153 -0.52 21.52 -13.76
C GLN A 153 -1.10 20.27 -14.41
N TYR A 154 -1.30 19.21 -13.63
CA TYR A 154 -1.93 17.95 -14.05
C TYR A 154 -3.29 17.81 -13.37
N ILE A 155 -4.29 17.34 -14.10
CA ILE A 155 -5.63 17.04 -13.61
C ILE A 155 -5.84 15.53 -13.77
N HIS A 156 -6.16 14.86 -12.66
CA HIS A 156 -6.39 13.41 -12.61
C HIS A 156 -7.83 13.08 -12.24
N LEU A 157 -8.32 11.92 -12.70
CA LEU A 157 -9.58 11.32 -12.28
C LEU A 157 -9.26 9.92 -11.73
N GLY A 158 -9.19 9.79 -10.40
CA GLY A 158 -8.54 8.63 -9.79
C GLY A 158 -7.08 8.56 -10.26
N GLN A 159 -6.61 7.40 -10.69
CA GLN A 159 -5.25 7.23 -11.23
C GLN A 159 -5.08 7.62 -12.72
N LEU A 160 -6.15 8.07 -13.39
CA LEU A 160 -6.10 8.39 -14.82
C LEU A 160 -5.77 9.88 -15.06
N PRO A 161 -4.73 10.23 -15.82
CA PRO A 161 -4.44 11.62 -16.20
C PRO A 161 -5.46 12.11 -17.24
N LEU A 162 -6.28 13.08 -16.87
CA LEU A 162 -7.41 13.60 -17.65
C LEU A 162 -7.04 14.83 -18.49
N ALA A 163 -6.24 15.74 -17.95
CA ALA A 163 -5.83 16.97 -18.62
C ALA A 163 -4.52 17.55 -18.07
N VAL A 164 -3.89 18.44 -18.82
CA VAL A 164 -2.85 19.36 -18.32
C VAL A 164 -3.18 20.82 -18.63
N ILE A 165 -2.77 21.71 -17.74
CA ILE A 165 -2.77 23.17 -17.97
C ILE A 165 -1.32 23.63 -18.03
N ASP A 166 -0.87 24.02 -19.22
CA ASP A 166 0.46 24.59 -19.45
C ASP A 166 0.43 26.11 -19.24
N THR A 167 1.47 26.62 -18.57
CA THR A 167 1.74 28.06 -18.41
C THR A 167 3.15 28.37 -18.91
N PRO A 168 3.39 28.53 -20.22
CA PRO A 168 4.75 28.67 -20.77
C PRO A 168 5.56 29.86 -20.23
N GLN A 169 4.88 30.90 -19.72
CA GLN A 169 5.51 32.09 -19.10
C GLN A 169 5.67 31.98 -17.57
N GLY A 170 5.16 30.91 -16.94
CA GLY A 170 5.23 30.64 -15.51
C GLY A 170 4.25 31.47 -14.64
N ARG A 171 3.26 30.82 -14.02
CA ARG A 171 2.38 31.43 -13.00
C ARG A 171 3.06 31.36 -11.63
N LYS A 172 3.32 32.51 -10.99
CA LYS A 172 3.70 32.50 -9.56
C LYS A 172 2.60 31.81 -8.74
N PRO A 173 2.94 30.93 -7.76
CA PRO A 173 2.01 30.53 -6.72
C PRO A 173 1.41 31.76 -6.04
N ALA A 174 0.12 31.70 -5.66
CA ALA A 174 -0.54 32.81 -5.00
C ALA A 174 -0.08 32.90 -3.53
N ASP A 175 0.41 34.07 -3.12
CA ASP A 175 0.86 34.33 -1.76
C ASP A 175 -0.36 34.42 -0.80
N GLY A 176 -0.56 33.40 0.03
CA GLY A 176 -1.31 33.53 1.29
C GLY A 176 -2.86 33.50 1.24
N ALA A 177 -3.49 32.85 0.26
CA ALA A 177 -4.94 32.64 0.25
C ALA A 177 -5.34 31.16 0.50
N GLY A 178 -6.29 30.92 1.40
CA GLY A 178 -6.76 29.58 1.78
C GLY A 178 -7.53 28.84 0.69
N THR A 179 -7.53 27.51 0.75
CA THR A 179 -7.95 26.57 -0.31
C THR A 179 -9.32 26.87 -0.95
N LEU A 180 -10.32 27.27 -0.15
CA LEU A 180 -11.66 27.60 -0.65
C LEU A 180 -11.71 28.89 -1.48
N GLY A 181 -10.94 29.92 -1.09
CA GLY A 181 -10.86 31.16 -1.87
C GLY A 181 -10.19 30.94 -3.23
N ARG A 182 -9.28 29.96 -3.31
CA ARG A 182 -8.55 29.60 -4.52
C ARG A 182 -9.43 28.94 -5.58
N ILE A 183 -10.36 28.05 -5.20
CA ILE A 183 -11.32 27.45 -6.14
C ILE A 183 -12.24 28.51 -6.76
N VAL A 184 -12.74 29.45 -5.94
CA VAL A 184 -13.58 30.57 -6.43
C VAL A 184 -12.77 31.53 -7.31
N GLN A 185 -11.50 31.80 -6.98
CA GLN A 185 -10.62 32.60 -7.83
C GLN A 185 -10.23 31.90 -9.14
N ASP A 186 -9.87 30.61 -9.13
CA ASP A 186 -9.52 29.88 -10.35
C ASP A 186 -10.75 29.75 -11.28
N LEU A 187 -11.97 29.53 -10.74
CA LEU A 187 -13.22 29.59 -11.51
C LEU A 187 -13.53 31.01 -12.05
N GLY A 188 -13.34 32.05 -11.24
CA GLY A 188 -13.48 33.44 -11.68
C GLY A 188 -12.42 33.85 -12.72
N THR A 189 -11.23 33.26 -12.66
CA THR A 189 -10.13 33.47 -13.61
C THR A 189 -10.37 32.71 -14.92
N ILE A 190 -10.97 31.51 -14.86
CA ILE A 190 -11.49 30.80 -16.03
C ILE A 190 -12.54 31.68 -16.71
N ALA A 191 -13.53 32.22 -15.98
CA ALA A 191 -14.54 33.12 -16.53
C ALA A 191 -13.95 34.42 -17.12
N GLY A 192 -13.01 35.06 -16.41
CA GLY A 192 -12.39 36.31 -16.84
C GLY A 192 -11.44 36.22 -18.04
N ARG A 193 -10.99 35.01 -18.43
CA ARG A 193 -10.03 34.81 -19.52
C ARG A 193 -10.63 34.45 -20.89
N TRP A 194 -11.95 34.28 -21.00
CA TRP A 194 -12.63 34.01 -22.29
C TRP A 194 -12.48 35.13 -23.34
N LEU A 195 -11.91 36.28 -22.99
CA LEU A 195 -11.77 37.46 -23.86
C LEU A 195 -10.33 37.99 -24.00
N GLY A 196 -9.31 37.29 -23.50
CA GLY A 196 -7.92 37.77 -23.44
C GLY A 196 -6.88 36.76 -23.95
N GLY A 197 -6.31 37.02 -25.14
CA GLY A 197 -5.33 36.13 -25.75
C GLY A 197 -3.92 36.23 -25.15
N GLY A 198 -3.55 35.26 -24.32
CA GLY A 198 -2.15 34.99 -23.94
C GLY A 198 -1.93 34.56 -22.48
N GLY A 199 -1.40 33.35 -22.28
CA GLY A 199 -0.85 32.94 -20.98
C GLY A 199 -0.83 31.44 -20.71
N GLU A 200 -1.99 30.78 -20.84
CA GLU A 200 -2.21 29.39 -20.43
C GLU A 200 -2.91 28.56 -21.52
N ARG A 201 -2.66 27.25 -21.52
CA ARG A 201 -3.17 26.28 -22.52
C ARG A 201 -3.70 25.03 -21.81
N LEU A 202 -4.97 24.71 -22.00
CA LEU A 202 -5.57 23.44 -21.54
C LEU A 202 -5.47 22.39 -22.64
N ALA A 203 -4.97 21.21 -22.30
CA ALA A 203 -4.94 20.04 -23.18
C ALA A 203 -5.60 18.83 -22.50
N TRP A 204 -6.59 18.25 -23.15
CA TRP A 204 -7.24 17.00 -22.74
C TRP A 204 -6.38 15.81 -23.12
N LEU A 205 -6.28 14.82 -22.23
CA LEU A 205 -5.44 13.65 -22.42
C LEU A 205 -6.28 12.40 -22.71
N HIS A 206 -5.79 11.59 -23.63
CA HIS A 206 -6.45 10.39 -24.13
C HIS A 206 -5.54 9.19 -23.86
N THR A 207 -5.97 8.30 -22.97
CA THR A 207 -5.17 7.15 -22.51
C THR A 207 -5.57 5.84 -23.20
N ASN A 208 -4.62 4.91 -23.29
CA ASN A 208 -4.92 3.52 -23.66
C ASN A 208 -5.50 2.72 -22.49
N HIS A 209 -5.72 1.41 -22.69
CA HIS A 209 -6.31 0.49 -21.72
C HIS A 209 -5.50 0.26 -20.43
N LEU A 210 -4.28 0.80 -20.36
CA LEU A 210 -3.45 0.79 -19.15
C LEU A 210 -3.45 2.14 -18.42
N GLY A 211 -4.03 3.20 -19.00
CA GLY A 211 -3.92 4.57 -18.47
C GLY A 211 -2.71 5.35 -19.01
N ALA A 212 -1.95 4.82 -19.97
CA ALA A 212 -0.83 5.53 -20.59
C ALA A 212 -1.33 6.52 -21.66
N VAL A 213 -0.86 7.77 -21.63
CA VAL A 213 -1.33 8.84 -22.53
C VAL A 213 -0.82 8.61 -23.96
N GLU A 214 -1.71 8.35 -24.93
CA GLU A 214 -1.36 8.14 -26.35
C GLU A 214 -1.73 9.32 -27.25
N ALA A 215 -2.65 10.19 -26.84
CA ALA A 215 -2.93 11.44 -27.53
C ALA A 215 -3.27 12.59 -26.58
N ALA A 216 -3.10 13.83 -27.05
CA ALA A 216 -3.62 15.03 -26.40
C ALA A 216 -4.32 15.94 -27.43
N THR A 217 -5.40 16.60 -26.99
CA THR A 217 -6.18 17.54 -27.82
C THR A 217 -6.37 18.88 -27.13
N ASP A 218 -6.46 19.97 -27.90
CA ASP A 218 -6.82 21.30 -27.39
C ASP A 218 -8.32 21.41 -27.00
N THR A 219 -8.75 22.62 -26.62
CA THR A 219 -10.15 22.91 -26.25
C THR A 219 -11.12 22.92 -27.43
N GLN A 220 -10.63 22.88 -28.67
CA GLN A 220 -11.39 22.73 -29.91
C GLN A 220 -11.39 21.27 -30.41
N GLY A 221 -10.82 20.33 -29.64
CA GLY A 221 -10.72 18.92 -29.98
C GLY A 221 -9.68 18.60 -31.05
N GLN A 222 -8.84 19.56 -31.46
CA GLN A 222 -7.76 19.30 -32.42
C GLN A 222 -6.64 18.52 -31.76
N LEU A 223 -6.11 17.52 -32.46
CA LEU A 223 -4.95 16.76 -32.01
C LEU A 223 -3.72 17.67 -31.98
N ILE A 224 -3.08 17.81 -30.82
CA ILE A 224 -1.81 18.56 -30.66
C ILE A 224 -0.61 17.63 -30.45
N TRP A 225 -0.85 16.38 -30.02
CA TRP A 225 0.20 15.40 -29.75
C TRP A 225 -0.31 13.97 -29.88
N ARG A 226 0.49 13.07 -30.45
CA ARG A 226 0.22 11.62 -30.49
C ARG A 226 1.49 10.78 -30.47
N ALA A 227 1.48 9.74 -29.65
CA ALA A 227 2.49 8.69 -29.63
C ALA A 227 1.88 7.33 -29.29
N HIS A 228 2.50 6.26 -29.76
CA HIS A 228 2.31 4.94 -29.19
C HIS A 228 3.51 4.58 -28.32
N TYR A 229 3.38 3.48 -27.58
CA TYR A 229 4.47 2.89 -26.82
C TYR A 229 4.81 1.51 -27.35
N THR A 230 6.10 1.20 -27.34
CA THR A 230 6.53 -0.20 -27.23
C THR A 230 5.98 -0.79 -25.94
N ALA A 231 5.84 -2.11 -25.86
CA ALA A 231 5.43 -2.81 -24.64
C ALA A 231 6.14 -2.26 -23.39
N PHE A 232 7.46 -2.07 -23.47
CA PHE A 232 8.30 -1.63 -22.35
C PHE A 232 8.35 -0.10 -22.15
N GLY A 233 7.37 0.63 -22.67
CA GLY A 233 7.17 2.06 -22.39
C GLY A 233 8.03 3.02 -23.22
N ARG A 234 8.96 2.54 -24.06
CA ARG A 234 9.70 3.42 -24.98
C ARG A 234 8.72 4.03 -25.97
N GLN A 235 8.64 5.37 -25.99
CA GLN A 235 7.73 6.15 -26.80
C GLN A 235 8.09 6.11 -28.30
N GLN A 236 7.08 6.06 -29.16
CA GLN A 236 7.18 6.23 -30.61
C GLN A 236 6.21 7.35 -31.04
N VAL A 237 6.75 8.52 -31.39
CA VAL A 237 5.95 9.66 -31.86
C VAL A 237 5.44 9.37 -33.27
N LEU A 238 4.12 9.38 -33.46
CA LEU A 238 3.53 9.23 -34.80
C LEU A 238 3.35 10.57 -35.53
N SER A 239 3.09 11.65 -34.80
CA SER A 239 2.95 12.98 -35.39
C SER A 239 3.32 14.10 -34.40
N LYS A 240 3.95 15.14 -34.93
CA LYS A 240 3.82 16.50 -34.40
C LYS A 240 2.58 17.10 -35.07
N ALA A 241 1.58 17.51 -34.30
CA ALA A 241 0.34 18.07 -34.82
C ALA A 241 0.18 19.50 -34.31
N SER A 242 -0.16 20.42 -35.22
CA SER A 242 -0.53 21.85 -35.04
C SER A 242 0.33 22.76 -34.14
N GLU A 243 0.60 22.41 -32.88
CA GLU A 243 1.19 23.25 -31.83
C GLU A 243 2.71 22.98 -31.62
N PRO A 244 3.60 23.92 -31.98
CA PRO A 244 5.03 23.80 -31.70
C PRO A 244 5.32 23.86 -30.19
N GLY A 245 5.85 22.76 -29.63
CA GLY A 245 6.42 22.73 -28.28
C GLY A 245 5.57 22.04 -27.20
N PHE A 246 4.44 21.42 -27.53
CA PHE A 246 3.75 20.55 -26.57
C PHE A 246 4.49 19.21 -26.41
N GLU A 247 4.94 18.93 -25.19
CA GLU A 247 5.53 17.63 -24.80
C GLU A 247 4.74 17.00 -23.67
N MET A 248 4.54 15.67 -23.72
CA MET A 248 3.99 14.88 -22.62
C MET A 248 5.09 14.02 -21.99
N PRO A 249 5.44 14.20 -20.71
CA PRO A 249 6.43 13.38 -20.01
C PRO A 249 5.82 12.14 -19.33
N LEU A 250 4.49 12.07 -19.14
CA LEU A 250 3.84 10.88 -18.60
C LEU A 250 3.98 9.69 -19.56
N ARG A 251 4.06 8.47 -19.02
CA ARG A 251 4.32 7.23 -19.77
C ARG A 251 3.30 6.16 -19.38
N LEU A 252 3.75 4.96 -19.03
CA LEU A 252 2.92 3.95 -18.33
C LEU A 252 2.52 4.49 -16.94
N PRO A 253 1.51 3.92 -16.26
CA PRO A 253 1.08 4.39 -14.93
C PRO A 253 2.23 4.56 -13.94
N GLY A 254 2.19 5.65 -13.16
CA GLY A 254 3.25 6.07 -12.23
C GLY A 254 4.50 6.71 -12.88
N GLN A 255 4.71 6.53 -14.19
CA GLN A 255 5.99 6.86 -14.83
C GLN A 255 6.06 8.27 -15.43
N TYR A 256 7.12 9.00 -15.06
CA TYR A 256 7.53 10.28 -15.65
C TYR A 256 8.88 10.13 -16.38
N HIS A 257 8.95 10.49 -17.66
CA HIS A 257 10.15 10.40 -18.48
C HIS A 257 11.08 11.62 -18.35
N ASP A 258 12.33 11.34 -18.01
CA ASP A 258 13.44 12.29 -17.96
C ASP A 258 14.19 12.31 -19.30
N ALA A 259 13.85 13.23 -20.19
CA ALA A 259 14.45 13.30 -21.53
C ALA A 259 15.98 13.44 -21.54
N GLU A 260 16.56 14.04 -20.51
CA GLU A 260 18.01 14.19 -20.35
C GLU A 260 18.76 12.91 -19.94
N THR A 261 18.05 11.89 -19.44
CA THR A 261 18.62 10.57 -19.12
C THR A 261 18.01 9.42 -19.92
N GLY A 262 16.82 9.59 -20.50
CA GLY A 262 16.01 8.51 -21.08
C GLY A 262 15.40 7.56 -20.04
N LEU A 263 15.58 7.82 -18.74
CA LEU A 263 14.97 7.02 -17.67
C LEU A 263 13.53 7.45 -17.42
N HIS A 264 12.74 6.51 -16.90
CA HIS A 264 11.42 6.78 -16.37
C HIS A 264 11.51 6.73 -14.83
N TYR A 265 11.24 7.86 -14.18
CA TYR A 265 11.00 7.91 -12.74
C TYR A 265 9.64 7.27 -12.45
N ASN A 266 9.62 6.14 -11.73
CA ASN A 266 8.42 5.44 -11.26
C ASN A 266 8.40 5.45 -9.72
N LEU A 267 8.08 6.62 -9.16
CA LEU A 267 8.06 6.93 -7.73
C LEU A 267 9.31 6.44 -6.95
N HIS A 268 9.29 5.23 -6.40
CA HIS A 268 10.40 4.69 -5.61
C HIS A 268 11.57 4.12 -6.44
N ARG A 269 11.41 3.91 -7.76
CA ARG A 269 12.45 3.34 -8.62
C ARG A 269 12.63 4.09 -9.94
N TYR A 270 13.84 4.00 -10.51
CA TYR A 270 14.10 4.44 -11.88
C TYR A 270 14.07 3.24 -12.82
N TYR A 271 13.24 3.33 -13.84
CA TYR A 271 13.01 2.32 -14.87
C TYR A 271 13.71 2.71 -16.17
N ASP A 272 14.36 1.74 -16.80
CA ASP A 272 15.08 1.90 -18.07
C ASP A 272 14.29 1.16 -19.16
N THR A 273 13.72 1.89 -20.13
CA THR A 273 12.87 1.30 -21.18
C THR A 273 13.64 0.45 -22.18
N ASP A 274 14.93 0.75 -22.39
CA ASP A 274 15.80 0.11 -23.36
C ASP A 274 16.17 -1.31 -22.90
N ARG A 275 16.51 -1.46 -21.62
CA ARG A 275 16.69 -2.76 -20.96
C ARG A 275 15.34 -3.38 -20.54
N GLY A 276 14.33 -2.53 -20.36
CA GLY A 276 12.99 -2.87 -19.85
C GLY A 276 12.99 -3.46 -18.44
N GLN A 277 13.82 -2.89 -17.57
CA GLN A 277 13.94 -3.26 -16.16
C GLN A 277 14.27 -2.03 -15.30
N TYR A 278 14.04 -2.14 -14.00
CA TYR A 278 14.49 -1.16 -13.03
C TYR A 278 16.02 -1.14 -12.92
N LEU A 279 16.59 0.02 -12.57
CA LEU A 279 18.03 0.16 -12.29
C LEU A 279 18.44 -0.49 -10.97
N THR A 280 17.52 -0.55 -10.00
CA THR A 280 17.73 -1.15 -8.68
C THR A 280 16.91 -2.43 -8.56
N PRO A 281 17.27 -3.35 -7.64
CA PRO A 281 16.34 -4.39 -7.22
C PRO A 281 15.11 -3.76 -6.54
N ASP A 282 14.05 -4.56 -6.40
CA ASP A 282 12.87 -4.22 -5.62
C ASP A 282 13.22 -4.07 -4.12
N PRO A 283 12.83 -2.96 -3.46
CA PRO A 283 12.94 -2.84 -2.01
C PRO A 283 12.20 -3.95 -1.24
N LEU A 284 11.15 -4.54 -1.85
CA LEU A 284 10.39 -5.67 -1.29
C LEU A 284 11.00 -7.04 -1.65
N GLY A 285 12.18 -7.08 -2.27
CA GLY A 285 12.88 -8.32 -2.61
C GLY A 285 12.43 -8.94 -3.93
N MET A 286 11.57 -9.96 -3.89
CA MET A 286 11.15 -10.74 -5.07
C MET A 286 9.62 -10.96 -5.17
N PRO A 287 8.75 -9.96 -4.93
CA PRO A 287 7.29 -10.13 -5.02
C PRO A 287 6.83 -10.45 -6.46
N ASP A 288 7.58 -9.93 -7.44
CA ASP A 288 7.40 -10.19 -8.87
C ASP A 288 8.20 -11.42 -9.37
N GLY A 289 8.60 -12.30 -8.44
CA GLY A 289 9.37 -13.51 -8.74
C GLY A 289 10.89 -13.27 -8.84
N PRO A 290 11.66 -14.21 -9.41
CA PRO A 290 13.11 -14.34 -9.15
C PRO A 290 13.97 -13.21 -9.71
N ASN A 291 13.45 -12.37 -10.61
CA ASN A 291 14.17 -11.21 -11.13
C ASN A 291 13.74 -9.92 -10.40
N PRO A 292 14.48 -9.46 -9.37
CA PRO A 292 14.08 -8.31 -8.55
C PRO A 292 14.21 -6.97 -9.30
N TYR A 293 14.83 -6.95 -10.49
CA TYR A 293 14.88 -5.76 -11.34
C TYR A 293 13.71 -5.73 -12.34
N SER A 294 12.94 -6.81 -12.49
CA SER A 294 11.92 -6.88 -13.55
C SER A 294 10.79 -5.88 -13.31
N TYR A 295 10.38 -5.21 -14.39
CA TYR A 295 9.17 -4.39 -14.40
C TYR A 295 7.98 -5.28 -14.77
N VAL A 296 6.95 -5.34 -13.92
CA VAL A 296 5.67 -6.07 -14.14
C VAL A 296 5.85 -7.51 -14.66
N ARG A 297 6.76 -8.26 -14.03
CA ARG A 297 7.19 -9.61 -14.43
C ARG A 297 7.64 -9.75 -15.88
N GLY A 298 7.95 -8.63 -16.52
CA GLY A 298 8.35 -8.53 -17.91
C GLY A 298 7.23 -8.74 -18.92
N ASN A 299 5.95 -8.43 -18.64
CA ASN A 299 4.91 -8.38 -19.69
C ASN A 299 3.93 -7.17 -19.59
N PRO A 300 4.42 -5.94 -19.75
CA PRO A 300 3.68 -4.68 -19.59
C PRO A 300 2.54 -4.39 -20.58
N LEU A 301 2.10 -5.34 -21.40
CA LEU A 301 0.96 -5.14 -22.32
C LEU A 301 -0.40 -5.33 -21.63
N ARG A 302 -0.45 -6.19 -20.61
CA ARG A 302 -1.64 -6.51 -19.79
C ARG A 302 -1.44 -6.22 -18.31
N TYR A 303 -0.20 -5.93 -17.92
CA TYR A 303 0.27 -5.94 -16.54
C TYR A 303 0.84 -4.55 -16.12
N VAL A 304 0.35 -3.89 -15.04
CA VAL A 304 0.87 -2.57 -14.56
C VAL A 304 1.32 -2.52 -13.09
N ASP A 305 2.15 -1.53 -12.74
CA ASP A 305 2.75 -1.31 -11.40
C ASP A 305 2.61 0.17 -10.95
N PRO A 306 1.43 0.61 -10.46
CA PRO A 306 1.17 2.03 -10.17
C PRO A 306 1.64 2.50 -8.79
N GLU A 307 1.51 1.65 -7.77
CA GLU A 307 1.79 1.94 -6.35
C GLU A 307 2.48 0.73 -5.68
N GLY A 308 1.72 -0.34 -5.36
CA GLY A 308 2.33 -1.64 -4.99
C GLY A 308 1.44 -2.71 -4.35
N LEU A 309 0.54 -2.37 -3.42
CA LEU A 309 -0.02 -3.29 -2.39
C LEU A 309 -1.47 -2.87 -1.95
N ILE A 310 -2.14 -3.58 -1.00
CA ILE A 310 -3.56 -3.32 -0.56
C ILE A 310 -3.85 -3.68 0.93
N LEU A 311 -4.76 -2.95 1.62
CA LEU A 311 -5.32 -3.29 2.96
C LEU A 311 -6.87 -3.20 3.10
N PHE A 312 -7.45 -4.07 3.94
CA PHE A 312 -8.82 -3.95 4.47
C PHE A 312 -8.85 -3.93 6.01
N ALA A 313 -9.45 -2.90 6.62
CA ALA A 313 -9.55 -2.75 8.07
C ALA A 313 -11.00 -2.86 8.59
N PHE A 314 -11.23 -3.77 9.55
CA PHE A 314 -12.55 -4.05 10.15
C PHE A 314 -12.59 -3.74 11.65
N ASP A 315 -13.26 -2.65 12.05
CA ASP A 315 -13.24 -2.21 13.45
C ASP A 315 -14.26 -2.96 14.36
N GLY A 316 -13.97 -2.94 15.65
CA GLY A 316 -14.81 -3.48 16.71
C GLY A 316 -16.10 -2.68 16.97
N THR A 317 -17.00 -3.30 17.73
CA THR A 317 -18.33 -2.76 18.07
C THR A 317 -18.27 -1.31 18.55
N ASN A 318 -19.16 -0.44 18.04
CA ASN A 318 -19.27 0.97 18.40
C ASN A 318 -18.03 1.85 18.11
N ASN A 319 -17.06 1.38 17.32
CA ASN A 319 -15.95 2.20 16.83
C ASN A 319 -16.22 2.74 15.41
N SER A 320 -15.57 3.86 15.04
CA SER A 320 -15.72 4.49 13.72
C SER A 320 -14.48 5.27 13.29
N ASN A 321 -14.41 5.59 11.99
CA ASN A 321 -13.56 6.63 11.42
C ASN A 321 -14.45 7.81 10.95
N PRO A 322 -14.26 9.04 11.45
CA PRO A 322 -13.48 9.36 12.65
C PRO A 322 -14.10 8.73 13.92
N PRO A 323 -13.30 8.48 14.96
CA PRO A 323 -13.81 8.04 16.25
C PRO A 323 -14.60 9.19 16.93
N PRO A 324 -15.65 8.88 17.72
CA PRO A 324 -16.55 9.88 18.28
C PRO A 324 -15.91 10.69 19.42
N ASP A 325 -14.90 10.13 20.08
CA ASP A 325 -14.03 10.80 21.04
C ASP A 325 -12.57 10.62 20.59
N LYS A 326 -11.70 11.57 20.95
CA LYS A 326 -10.26 11.50 20.70
C LYS A 326 -9.54 10.52 21.62
N ASP A 327 -10.13 10.17 22.75
CA ASP A 327 -9.49 9.27 23.71
C ASP A 327 -9.84 7.79 23.45
N THR A 328 -10.99 7.48 22.85
CA THR A 328 -11.47 6.09 22.65
C THR A 328 -10.97 5.45 21.35
N TRP A 329 -9.69 5.59 21.00
CA TRP A 329 -9.17 5.13 19.70
C TRP A 329 -8.91 3.62 19.69
N SER A 330 -9.49 2.94 18.70
CA SER A 330 -9.24 1.52 18.45
C SER A 330 -7.84 1.30 17.86
N ASN A 331 -7.26 0.14 18.13
CA ASN A 331 -5.99 -0.26 17.54
C ASN A 331 -6.11 -0.50 16.02
N VAL A 332 -7.31 -0.84 15.53
CA VAL A 332 -7.63 -0.87 14.09
C VAL A 332 -7.49 0.53 13.49
N TYR A 333 -7.99 1.57 14.15
CA TYR A 333 -7.86 2.95 13.68
C TYR A 333 -6.41 3.44 13.70
N LYS A 334 -5.70 3.24 14.83
CA LYS A 334 -4.28 3.61 14.98
C LYS A 334 -3.41 2.93 13.91
N PHE A 335 -3.63 1.63 13.65
CA PHE A 335 -2.92 0.89 12.60
C PHE A 335 -3.29 1.39 11.19
N TYR A 336 -4.57 1.61 10.90
CA TYR A 336 -5.03 2.13 9.59
C TYR A 336 -4.40 3.49 9.27
N LEU A 337 -4.31 4.39 10.25
CA LEU A 337 -3.61 5.68 10.08
C LEU A 337 -2.10 5.50 9.90
N ALA A 338 -1.48 4.52 10.58
CA ALA A 338 -0.07 4.21 10.44
C ALA A 338 0.29 3.44 9.15
N TYR A 339 -0.67 2.79 8.49
CA TYR A 339 -0.46 2.10 7.21
C TYR A 339 -0.05 3.10 6.13
N ASP A 340 1.11 2.91 5.51
CA ASP A 340 1.62 3.82 4.49
C ASP A 340 1.02 3.51 3.12
N GLN A 341 -0.14 4.09 2.82
CA GLN A 341 -0.84 3.90 1.53
C GLN A 341 -0.02 4.34 0.30
N ASN A 342 1.09 5.08 0.45
CA ASN A 342 1.94 5.43 -0.70
C ASN A 342 2.86 4.27 -1.11
N ILE A 343 3.17 3.36 -0.18
CA ILE A 343 4.09 2.23 -0.35
C ILE A 343 3.31 0.91 -0.31
N ASN A 344 2.42 0.79 0.67
CA ASN A 344 1.51 -0.32 0.84
C ASN A 344 0.19 -0.14 0.04
N GLY A 345 0.07 0.89 -0.81
CA GLY A 345 -1.08 1.09 -1.70
C GLY A 345 -2.44 1.22 -0.99
N LYS A 346 -3.52 1.00 -1.74
CA LYS A 346 -4.87 1.39 -1.32
C LYS A 346 -5.37 0.63 -0.09
N SER A 347 -5.91 1.37 0.88
CA SER A 347 -6.60 0.79 2.05
C SER A 347 -8.05 1.25 2.18
N TRP A 348 -8.93 0.39 2.67
CA TRP A 348 -10.30 0.74 3.07
C TRP A 348 -10.53 0.53 4.57
N TYR A 349 -11.45 1.32 5.15
CA TYR A 349 -11.88 1.23 6.54
C TYR A 349 -13.37 0.86 6.64
N MET A 350 -13.74 0.00 7.59
CA MET A 350 -15.12 -0.32 7.91
C MET A 350 -15.43 0.05 9.37
N ASN A 351 -16.41 0.93 9.57
CA ASN A 351 -16.90 1.23 10.91
C ASN A 351 -17.50 -0.02 11.56
N GLY A 352 -17.43 -0.08 12.89
CA GLY A 352 -17.95 -1.19 13.67
C GLY A 352 -19.48 -1.32 13.60
N VAL A 353 -19.97 -2.53 13.89
CA VAL A 353 -21.40 -2.75 14.16
C VAL A 353 -21.86 -1.85 15.31
N GLY A 354 -23.05 -1.26 15.16
CA GLY A 354 -23.57 -0.21 16.03
C GLY A 354 -23.30 1.22 15.56
N ARG A 355 -22.46 1.46 14.54
CA ARG A 355 -22.24 2.80 13.95
C ARG A 355 -22.83 2.93 12.55
N TYR A 356 -23.21 4.16 12.20
CA TYR A 356 -23.37 4.55 10.80
C TYR A 356 -22.01 4.51 10.09
N ASP A 357 -22.03 4.34 8.77
CA ASP A 357 -20.83 4.26 7.94
C ASP A 357 -21.03 5.11 6.69
N ASP A 358 -20.21 6.16 6.56
CA ASP A 358 -20.38 7.21 5.55
C ASP A 358 -20.02 6.76 4.13
N GLU A 359 -19.13 5.78 3.96
CA GLU A 359 -18.75 5.26 2.64
C GLU A 359 -19.80 4.26 2.13
N SER A 360 -20.17 3.28 2.96
CA SER A 360 -21.11 2.21 2.60
C SER A 360 -22.59 2.59 2.74
N LYS A 361 -22.90 3.70 3.41
CA LYS A 361 -24.26 4.15 3.79
C LYS A 361 -25.03 3.15 4.66
N ILE A 362 -24.32 2.26 5.36
CA ILE A 362 -24.93 1.25 6.23
C ILE A 362 -25.45 1.90 7.53
N THR A 363 -26.77 1.96 7.67
CA THR A 363 -27.44 2.40 8.90
C THR A 363 -27.58 1.26 9.89
N ALA A 364 -26.93 1.40 11.05
CA ALA A 364 -27.09 0.49 12.18
C ALA A 364 -28.46 0.72 12.88
N PRO A 365 -29.34 -0.29 13.00
CA PRO A 365 -30.47 -0.22 13.93
C PRO A 365 -29.95 -0.17 15.38
N TRP A 366 -30.79 0.34 16.29
CA TRP A 366 -30.42 0.60 17.70
C TRP A 366 -29.77 -0.60 18.42
N ASN A 367 -30.14 -1.83 18.07
CA ASN A 367 -29.65 -3.07 18.65
C ASN A 367 -28.49 -3.74 17.88
N ASP A 368 -27.98 -3.14 16.79
CA ASP A 368 -26.86 -3.70 16.00
C ASP A 368 -25.59 -3.89 16.83
N HIS A 369 -25.35 -2.99 17.79
CA HIS A 369 -24.27 -3.12 18.76
C HIS A 369 -24.43 -4.34 19.69
N MET A 370 -25.62 -4.95 19.77
CA MET A 370 -25.88 -6.18 20.50
C MET A 370 -25.77 -7.41 19.57
N VAL A 371 -26.50 -7.41 18.44
CA VAL A 371 -26.70 -8.60 17.59
C VAL A 371 -25.89 -8.61 16.28
N ALA A 372 -25.16 -7.55 15.96
CA ALA A 372 -24.32 -7.44 14.77
C ALA A 372 -25.05 -7.75 13.45
N SER A 373 -26.29 -7.26 13.31
CA SER A 373 -27.14 -7.49 12.15
C SER A 373 -26.63 -6.81 10.88
N THR A 374 -25.88 -5.71 10.98
CA THR A 374 -25.24 -5.08 9.82
C THR A 374 -23.95 -5.77 9.37
N ALA A 375 -23.35 -6.63 10.20
CA ALA A 375 -22.02 -7.19 9.95
C ALA A 375 -21.86 -7.83 8.57
N ARG A 376 -22.88 -8.54 8.09
CA ARG A 376 -22.81 -9.21 6.78
C ARG A 376 -22.74 -8.19 5.64
N ALA A 377 -23.58 -7.15 5.69
CA ALA A 377 -23.54 -6.05 4.73
C ALA A 377 -22.21 -5.29 4.72
N ARG A 378 -21.51 -5.22 5.88
CA ARG A 378 -20.17 -4.62 6.00
C ARG A 378 -19.09 -5.43 5.29
N VAL A 379 -19.06 -6.76 5.49
CA VAL A 379 -18.17 -7.66 4.75
C VAL A 379 -18.49 -7.64 3.25
N ASP A 380 -19.78 -7.68 2.89
CA ASP A 380 -20.19 -7.71 1.49
C ASP A 380 -19.99 -6.34 0.80
N HIS A 381 -19.94 -5.22 1.53
CA HIS A 381 -19.47 -3.93 1.02
C HIS A 381 -17.97 -3.94 0.75
N MET A 382 -17.14 -4.44 1.68
CA MET A 382 -15.70 -4.57 1.45
C MET A 382 -15.37 -5.50 0.29
N LEU A 383 -16.16 -6.57 0.09
CA LEU A 383 -16.04 -7.43 -1.07
C LEU A 383 -16.43 -6.72 -2.36
N LYS A 384 -17.45 -5.86 -2.37
CA LYS A 384 -17.78 -5.01 -3.53
C LYS A 384 -16.71 -3.97 -3.82
N ASN A 385 -16.04 -3.42 -2.80
CA ASN A 385 -14.92 -2.52 -2.98
C ASN A 385 -13.71 -3.25 -3.60
N LEU A 386 -13.46 -4.50 -3.17
CA LEU A 386 -12.49 -5.38 -3.82
C LEU A 386 -12.93 -5.72 -5.26
N ASP A 387 -14.18 -6.12 -5.49
CA ASP A 387 -14.68 -6.49 -6.83
C ASP A 387 -14.55 -5.33 -7.81
N LYS A 388 -15.05 -4.16 -7.43
CA LYS A 388 -14.95 -2.94 -8.23
C LYS A 388 -13.48 -2.60 -8.53
N PHE A 389 -12.60 -2.68 -7.53
CA PHE A 389 -11.17 -2.49 -7.73
C PHE A 389 -10.59 -3.55 -8.70
N MET A 390 -10.98 -4.82 -8.53
CA MET A 390 -10.55 -5.93 -9.38
C MET A 390 -11.13 -5.88 -10.81
N GLU A 391 -12.25 -5.20 -11.02
CA GLU A 391 -12.80 -4.86 -12.34
C GLU A 391 -12.02 -3.72 -12.98
N GLU A 392 -11.95 -2.56 -12.30
CA GLU A 392 -11.37 -1.31 -12.77
C GLU A 392 -9.84 -1.38 -13.03
N HIS A 393 -9.10 -2.26 -12.35
CA HIS A 393 -7.63 -2.31 -12.42
C HIS A 393 -7.12 -3.57 -13.16
N THR A 394 -6.14 -3.40 -14.03
CA THR A 394 -5.48 -4.46 -14.81
C THR A 394 -4.19 -4.92 -14.13
N PHE A 395 -4.28 -5.94 -13.27
CA PHE A 395 -3.14 -6.34 -12.42
C PHE A 395 -1.94 -6.84 -13.20
N ALA A 396 -0.76 -6.59 -12.63
CA ALA A 396 0.47 -7.11 -13.20
C ALA A 396 0.55 -8.62 -13.20
N GLU A 397 1.31 -9.14 -14.16
CA GLU A 397 0.85 -10.30 -15.03
C GLU A 397 1.55 -11.43 -14.14
N GLY A 398 0.79 -12.09 -13.25
CA GLY A 398 1.33 -12.89 -12.15
C GLY A 398 2.08 -12.09 -11.08
N LYS A 399 2.08 -10.75 -11.12
CA LYS A 399 2.48 -9.91 -9.98
C LYS A 399 1.56 -10.26 -8.84
N LYS A 400 2.09 -10.48 -7.65
CA LYS A 400 1.24 -10.68 -6.49
C LYS A 400 0.72 -9.34 -5.96
N VAL A 401 -0.59 -9.21 -6.03
CA VAL A 401 -1.40 -8.18 -5.37
C VAL A 401 -1.61 -8.67 -3.93
N SER A 402 -0.75 -8.21 -3.03
CA SER A 402 -0.84 -8.54 -1.61
C SER A 402 -2.03 -7.83 -0.97
N ILE A 403 -2.97 -8.61 -0.45
CA ILE A 403 -4.06 -8.14 0.39
C ILE A 403 -3.69 -8.36 1.85
N ASP A 404 -3.58 -7.26 2.59
CA ASP A 404 -3.49 -7.23 4.04
C ASP A 404 -4.89 -7.06 4.65
N ILE A 405 -5.12 -7.63 5.83
CA ILE A 405 -6.38 -7.54 6.57
C ILE A 405 -6.07 -7.28 8.04
N ILE A 406 -6.84 -6.39 8.69
CA ILE A 406 -6.81 -6.23 10.15
C ILE A 406 -8.22 -6.19 10.75
N GLY A 407 -8.36 -6.54 12.03
CA GLY A 407 -9.57 -6.25 12.77
C GLY A 407 -9.53 -6.50 14.27
N PHE A 408 -10.52 -5.95 14.98
CA PHE A 408 -10.72 -6.10 16.43
C PHE A 408 -12.12 -6.66 16.72
N SER A 409 -12.28 -7.53 17.72
CA SER A 409 -13.61 -7.94 18.22
C SER A 409 -14.44 -8.64 17.13
N ARG A 410 -15.70 -8.25 16.93
CA ARG A 410 -16.52 -8.65 15.79
C ARG A 410 -15.97 -8.17 14.44
N GLY A 411 -15.18 -7.10 14.42
CA GLY A 411 -14.38 -6.69 13.27
C GLY A 411 -13.33 -7.72 12.90
N ALA A 412 -12.63 -8.31 13.87
CA ALA A 412 -11.70 -9.41 13.65
C ALA A 412 -12.43 -10.66 13.07
N ALA A 413 -13.63 -10.96 13.57
CA ALA A 413 -14.46 -12.04 13.04
C ALA A 413 -14.98 -11.75 11.62
N MET A 414 -15.35 -10.49 11.32
CA MET A 414 -15.67 -10.04 9.95
C MET A 414 -14.45 -10.15 9.02
N GLY A 415 -13.24 -9.80 9.49
CA GLY A 415 -11.99 -9.93 8.75
C GLY A 415 -11.62 -11.38 8.43
N ARG A 416 -11.92 -12.33 9.33
CA ARG A 416 -11.75 -13.78 9.09
C ARG A 416 -12.74 -14.29 8.04
N ASP A 417 -14.02 -13.91 8.11
CA ASP A 417 -15.04 -14.26 7.09
C ASP A 417 -14.71 -13.65 5.72
N PHE A 418 -14.24 -12.39 5.71
CA PHE A 418 -13.73 -11.72 4.51
C PHE A 418 -12.52 -12.44 3.91
N ALA A 419 -11.49 -12.78 4.71
CA ALA A 419 -10.32 -13.52 4.26
C ALA A 419 -10.71 -14.85 3.60
N ASN A 420 -11.67 -15.58 4.16
CA ASN A 420 -12.18 -16.81 3.58
C ASN A 420 -12.94 -16.58 2.27
N LYS A 421 -13.83 -15.58 2.21
CA LYS A 421 -14.54 -15.25 0.96
C LYS A 421 -13.58 -14.81 -0.15
N VAL A 422 -12.50 -14.08 0.18
CA VAL A 422 -11.43 -13.73 -0.78
C VAL A 422 -10.66 -14.97 -1.21
N ALA A 423 -10.25 -15.84 -0.28
CA ALA A 423 -9.56 -17.10 -0.60
C ALA A 423 -10.39 -18.04 -1.49
N THR A 424 -11.70 -18.16 -1.23
CA THR A 424 -12.65 -18.90 -2.07
C THR A 424 -12.74 -18.27 -3.47
N ARG A 425 -12.90 -16.95 -3.58
CA ARG A 425 -12.93 -16.25 -4.87
C ARG A 425 -11.63 -16.39 -5.67
N ILE A 426 -10.48 -16.46 -5.00
CA ILE A 426 -9.18 -16.76 -5.62
C ILE A 426 -9.20 -18.18 -6.21
N LYS A 427 -9.66 -19.18 -5.43
CA LYS A 427 -9.75 -20.59 -5.84
C LYS A 427 -10.76 -20.84 -6.97
N GLU A 428 -11.89 -20.15 -6.94
CA GLU A 428 -12.96 -20.22 -7.95
C GLU A 428 -12.64 -19.41 -9.22
N GLN A 429 -11.49 -18.76 -9.29
CA GLN A 429 -11.10 -17.82 -10.35
C GLN A 429 -12.19 -16.75 -10.61
N HIS A 430 -12.75 -16.17 -9.55
CA HIS A 430 -13.86 -15.20 -9.64
C HIS A 430 -13.55 -14.00 -10.53
N TRP A 431 -12.32 -13.48 -10.45
CA TRP A 431 -11.81 -12.39 -11.29
C TRP A 431 -11.02 -12.93 -12.50
N LYS A 432 -11.31 -14.16 -12.91
CA LYS A 432 -10.63 -14.94 -13.97
C LYS A 432 -9.11 -14.98 -13.71
N GLU A 433 -8.30 -14.71 -14.72
CA GLU A 433 -6.83 -14.63 -14.66
C GLU A 433 -6.28 -13.69 -13.55
N LYS A 434 -7.05 -12.68 -13.14
CA LYS A 434 -6.61 -11.74 -12.10
C LYS A 434 -6.51 -12.43 -10.73
N SER A 435 -7.27 -13.50 -10.52
CA SER A 435 -7.30 -14.29 -9.28
C SER A 435 -5.94 -14.96 -8.99
N GLU A 436 -5.25 -15.44 -10.02
CA GLU A 436 -3.90 -16.02 -9.90
C GLU A 436 -2.85 -14.97 -9.49
N CYS A 437 -3.13 -13.70 -9.78
CA CYS A 437 -2.31 -12.55 -9.44
C CYS A 437 -2.55 -12.03 -8.00
N MET A 438 -3.37 -12.69 -7.19
CA MET A 438 -3.66 -12.25 -5.81
C MET A 438 -2.93 -13.12 -4.77
N GLU A 439 -2.68 -12.54 -3.61
CA GLU A 439 -2.30 -13.27 -2.39
C GLU A 439 -2.91 -12.60 -1.15
N LEU A 440 -3.16 -13.37 -0.10
CA LEU A 440 -3.46 -12.84 1.22
C LEU A 440 -2.14 -12.81 1.99
N ARG A 441 -1.61 -11.62 2.29
CA ARG A 441 -0.28 -11.50 2.90
C ARG A 441 -0.37 -11.49 4.41
N PHE A 442 -1.10 -10.54 4.99
CA PHE A 442 -1.14 -10.32 6.43
C PHE A 442 -2.56 -10.37 7.00
N LEU A 443 -2.72 -10.98 8.18
CA LEU A 443 -3.95 -10.95 8.97
C LEU A 443 -3.62 -10.63 10.43
N GLY A 444 -3.84 -9.38 10.84
CA GLY A 444 -3.59 -8.89 12.20
C GLY A 444 -4.88 -8.75 13.02
N LEU A 445 -4.99 -9.48 14.12
CA LEU A 445 -6.23 -9.60 14.90
C LEU A 445 -6.04 -9.19 16.37
N TRP A 446 -6.96 -8.38 16.89
CA TRP A 446 -7.10 -8.11 18.32
C TRP A 446 -8.37 -8.79 18.85
N ASP A 447 -8.20 -9.68 19.84
CA ASP A 447 -9.20 -10.47 20.56
C ASP A 447 -10.48 -10.78 19.74
N THR A 448 -10.40 -11.74 18.80
CA THR A 448 -11.57 -12.11 17.98
C THR A 448 -12.72 -12.57 18.87
N VAL A 449 -13.89 -11.93 18.71
CA VAL A 449 -15.14 -12.33 19.36
C VAL A 449 -16.21 -12.47 18.29
N ALA A 450 -16.72 -13.68 18.09
CA ALA A 450 -17.92 -13.91 17.28
C ALA A 450 -19.15 -13.82 18.19
N GLN A 451 -20.01 -12.83 17.95
CA GLN A 451 -21.25 -12.65 18.70
C GLN A 451 -22.32 -12.08 17.76
N PHE A 452 -22.74 -12.93 16.81
CA PHE A 452 -23.66 -12.62 15.73
C PHE A 452 -25.05 -13.21 16.02
N GLY A 453 -26.09 -12.40 15.82
CA GLY A 453 -27.43 -12.67 16.33
C GLY A 453 -27.53 -12.55 17.85
N ALA A 454 -28.72 -12.76 18.40
CA ALA A 454 -28.90 -12.87 19.85
C ALA A 454 -28.05 -14.05 20.38
N THR A 455 -27.24 -13.79 21.41
CA THR A 455 -26.37 -14.77 22.10
C THR A 455 -25.54 -15.66 21.16
N GLY A 456 -25.04 -15.09 20.04
CA GLY A 456 -24.17 -15.81 19.10
C GLY A 456 -24.89 -16.88 18.26
N ARG A 457 -26.23 -16.90 18.23
CA ARG A 457 -27.02 -17.92 17.52
C ARG A 457 -26.83 -17.94 15.99
N LEU A 458 -26.11 -16.97 15.41
CA LEU A 458 -25.72 -16.95 14.00
C LEU A 458 -24.21 -17.16 13.79
N ASN A 459 -23.41 -17.41 14.84
CA ASN A 459 -21.95 -17.56 14.74
C ASN A 459 -21.50 -18.67 13.79
N ASP A 460 -22.32 -19.69 13.58
CA ASP A 460 -21.99 -20.83 12.71
C ASP A 460 -22.35 -20.55 11.23
N GLN A 461 -22.84 -19.34 10.92
CA GLN A 461 -22.95 -18.80 9.55
C GLN A 461 -21.69 -18.04 9.10
N TRP A 462 -20.71 -17.83 9.97
CA TRP A 462 -19.51 -17.03 9.73
C TRP A 462 -18.28 -17.92 9.61
N GLN A 463 -17.53 -17.89 8.50
CA GLN A 463 -16.36 -18.75 8.36
C GLN A 463 -15.16 -18.14 9.11
N LEU A 464 -14.79 -18.75 10.25
CA LEU A 464 -13.76 -18.24 11.15
C LEU A 464 -12.44 -19.01 11.10
N ALA A 465 -12.36 -20.18 10.46
CA ALA A 465 -11.07 -20.87 10.27
C ALA A 465 -10.11 -19.98 9.45
N ILE A 466 -8.80 -20.10 9.67
CA ILE A 466 -7.81 -19.27 8.96
C ILE A 466 -7.47 -19.92 7.61
N PRO A 467 -7.87 -19.34 6.46
CA PRO A 467 -7.71 -19.98 5.16
C PRO A 467 -6.22 -20.14 4.86
N SER A 468 -5.82 -21.25 4.23
CA SER A 468 -4.43 -21.61 3.94
C SER A 468 -3.67 -20.55 3.12
N GLU A 469 -4.40 -19.69 2.44
CA GLU A 469 -3.90 -18.69 1.50
C GLU A 469 -3.26 -17.46 2.18
N VAL A 470 -3.52 -17.22 3.48
CA VAL A 470 -2.88 -16.12 4.22
C VAL A 470 -1.45 -16.49 4.59
N GLN A 471 -0.45 -15.69 4.20
CA GLN A 471 0.95 -15.99 4.52
C GLN A 471 1.25 -15.82 6.00
N TYR A 472 0.94 -14.65 6.57
CA TYR A 472 1.28 -14.27 7.94
C TYR A 472 0.03 -13.93 8.75
N VAL A 473 -0.11 -14.53 9.95
CA VAL A 473 -1.33 -14.44 10.76
C VAL A 473 -0.96 -14.29 12.22
N PHE A 474 -1.47 -13.23 12.86
CA PHE A 474 -1.17 -12.90 14.25
C PHE A 474 -2.44 -12.53 15.01
N GLN A 475 -2.66 -13.12 16.18
CA GLN A 475 -3.74 -12.74 17.08
C GLN A 475 -3.24 -12.40 18.48
N ALA A 476 -3.54 -11.18 18.95
CA ALA A 476 -3.39 -10.79 20.35
C ALA A 476 -4.67 -11.16 21.11
N VAL A 477 -4.56 -11.90 22.22
CA VAL A 477 -5.71 -12.41 22.99
C VAL A 477 -5.78 -11.75 24.36
N ALA A 478 -6.98 -11.32 24.76
CA ALA A 478 -7.25 -10.80 26.11
C ALA A 478 -7.21 -11.93 27.14
N LEU A 479 -6.31 -11.84 28.12
CA LEU A 479 -6.23 -12.80 29.23
C LEU A 479 -7.25 -12.51 30.33
N ASN A 480 -7.68 -11.26 30.49
CA ASN A 480 -8.55 -10.81 31.58
C ASN A 480 -9.99 -10.51 31.12
N GLU A 481 -10.38 -10.95 29.91
CA GLU A 481 -11.77 -10.83 29.45
C GLU A 481 -12.62 -12.03 29.89
N HIS A 482 -13.41 -11.83 30.94
CA HIS A 482 -14.15 -12.90 31.60
C HIS A 482 -15.67 -12.87 31.40
N ARG A 483 -16.23 -11.86 30.72
CA ARG A 483 -17.69 -11.73 30.57
C ARG A 483 -18.28 -12.87 29.73
N GLN A 484 -19.33 -13.51 30.21
CA GLN A 484 -19.94 -14.67 29.54
C GLN A 484 -20.44 -14.37 28.11
N LEU A 485 -20.80 -13.12 27.83
CA LEU A 485 -21.27 -12.67 26.51
C LEU A 485 -20.16 -12.19 25.56
N PHE A 486 -18.88 -12.39 25.90
CA PHE A 486 -17.71 -12.10 25.06
C PHE A 486 -16.88 -13.37 24.78
N PRO A 487 -17.45 -14.40 24.11
CA PRO A 487 -16.72 -15.61 23.78
C PRO A 487 -15.60 -15.31 22.76
N GLY A 488 -14.37 -15.71 23.10
CA GLY A 488 -13.20 -15.54 22.24
C GLY A 488 -13.02 -16.69 21.26
N GLU A 489 -12.59 -16.37 20.04
CA GLU A 489 -12.38 -17.33 18.95
C GLU A 489 -10.87 -17.46 18.66
N SER A 490 -10.29 -18.59 19.04
CA SER A 490 -8.89 -18.92 18.75
C SER A 490 -8.64 -19.03 17.24
N ILE A 491 -7.41 -18.76 16.80
CA ILE A 491 -6.94 -19.14 15.46
C ILE A 491 -6.45 -20.59 15.45
N ASP A 492 -6.62 -21.28 14.31
CA ASP A 492 -6.13 -22.63 14.02
C ASP A 492 -4.78 -22.65 13.29
N ARG A 493 -4.35 -21.50 12.74
CA ARG A 493 -3.04 -21.29 12.12
C ARG A 493 -2.56 -19.85 12.31
N GLY A 494 -1.28 -19.68 12.62
CA GLY A 494 -0.65 -18.37 12.90
C GLY A 494 0.04 -18.37 14.27
N THR A 495 0.43 -17.19 14.75
CA THR A 495 0.97 -16.99 16.10
C THR A 495 -0.08 -16.30 16.98
N GLN A 496 -0.37 -16.84 18.17
CA GLN A 496 -1.45 -16.34 19.02
C GLN A 496 -1.00 -16.15 20.46
N LEU A 497 -0.67 -14.90 20.82
CA LEU A 497 -0.10 -14.59 22.12
C LEU A 497 -1.11 -13.96 23.09
N GLY A 498 -1.03 -14.37 24.35
CA GLY A 498 -1.81 -13.80 25.45
C GLY A 498 -1.24 -12.47 25.92
N PHE A 499 -2.09 -11.48 26.15
CA PHE A 499 -1.72 -10.17 26.68
C PHE A 499 -2.57 -9.82 27.91
N ILE A 500 -1.95 -9.14 28.88
CA ILE A 500 -2.64 -8.62 30.07
C ILE A 500 -3.63 -7.55 29.63
N GLY A 501 -4.90 -7.70 30.03
CA GLY A 501 -5.98 -6.82 29.59
C GLY A 501 -7.32 -7.54 29.38
N SER A 502 -8.42 -6.81 29.58
CA SER A 502 -9.75 -7.15 29.07
C SER A 502 -9.85 -6.87 27.55
N HIS A 503 -11.01 -7.12 26.95
CA HIS A 503 -11.21 -7.02 25.48
C HIS A 503 -10.75 -5.69 24.88
N ALA A 504 -11.12 -4.57 25.49
CA ALA A 504 -10.75 -3.22 25.03
C ALA A 504 -9.36 -2.77 25.53
N ASP A 505 -8.77 -3.44 26.52
CA ASP A 505 -7.34 -3.27 26.84
C ASP A 505 -6.44 -3.94 25.78
N ILE A 506 -6.98 -4.76 24.88
CA ILE A 506 -6.25 -5.35 23.75
C ILE A 506 -6.58 -4.67 22.42
N GLY A 507 -7.85 -4.29 22.20
CA GLY A 507 -8.30 -3.63 20.97
C GLY A 507 -8.38 -2.11 21.00
N GLY A 508 -8.21 -1.47 22.16
CA GLY A 508 -8.50 -0.06 22.37
C GLY A 508 -9.98 0.21 22.68
N SER A 509 -10.37 1.49 22.65
CA SER A 509 -11.73 2.01 22.90
C SER A 509 -12.19 2.19 24.37
N PHE A 510 -11.32 2.02 25.37
CA PHE A 510 -11.51 2.70 26.66
C PHE A 510 -11.08 4.17 26.55
N GLY A 511 -11.58 5.06 27.41
CA GLY A 511 -11.20 6.48 27.42
C GLY A 511 -9.99 6.77 28.31
N THR A 512 -9.87 6.08 29.44
CA THR A 512 -8.73 6.07 30.36
C THR A 512 -7.79 4.93 30.00
N GLY A 513 -6.49 5.12 30.21
CA GLY A 513 -5.48 4.09 30.06
C GLY A 513 -4.99 3.84 28.64
N ASP A 514 -3.77 3.32 28.53
CA ASP A 514 -3.11 3.08 27.24
C ASP A 514 -2.48 1.68 27.10
N LEU A 515 -2.84 0.74 27.97
CA LEU A 515 -2.42 -0.68 27.94
C LEU A 515 -2.62 -1.35 26.55
N SER A 516 -3.65 -0.93 25.81
CA SER A 516 -3.90 -1.35 24.41
C SER A 516 -2.76 -1.05 23.44
N ASN A 517 -1.89 -0.08 23.72
CA ASN A 517 -0.73 0.18 22.89
C ASN A 517 0.29 -0.98 22.94
N VAL A 518 0.29 -1.85 23.96
CA VAL A 518 1.15 -3.05 23.99
C VAL A 518 0.80 -3.99 22.83
N ALA A 519 -0.48 -4.34 22.70
CA ALA A 519 -0.98 -5.20 21.63
C ALA A 519 -0.96 -4.51 20.25
N LEU A 520 -1.08 -3.18 20.20
CA LEU A 520 -0.87 -2.39 18.98
C LEU A 520 0.57 -2.52 18.47
N ASN A 521 1.57 -2.22 19.30
CA ASN A 521 2.96 -2.25 18.90
C ASN A 521 3.41 -3.66 18.52
N TRP A 522 2.91 -4.70 19.20
CA TRP A 522 3.18 -6.08 18.78
C TRP A 522 2.67 -6.37 17.37
N ILE A 523 1.40 -6.11 17.07
CA ILE A 523 0.84 -6.32 15.72
C ILE A 523 1.53 -5.41 14.68
N ALA A 524 1.96 -4.20 15.05
CA ALA A 524 2.69 -3.29 14.17
C ALA A 524 4.13 -3.74 13.86
N GLU A 525 4.86 -4.32 14.82
CA GLU A 525 6.15 -4.98 14.54
C GLU A 525 5.95 -6.24 13.70
N LYS A 526 4.92 -7.05 13.98
CA LYS A 526 4.61 -8.24 13.16
C LYS A 526 4.16 -7.90 11.74
N ALA A 527 3.53 -6.75 11.53
CA ALA A 527 3.27 -6.20 10.21
C ALA A 527 4.59 -5.86 9.46
N LYS A 528 5.53 -5.18 10.12
CA LYS A 528 6.86 -4.87 9.54
C LYS A 528 7.66 -6.14 9.22
N GLU A 529 7.68 -7.12 10.13
CA GLU A 529 8.28 -8.45 9.89
C GLU A 529 7.64 -9.18 8.69
N SER A 530 6.36 -8.90 8.40
CA SER A 530 5.61 -9.43 7.25
C SER A 530 5.71 -8.57 5.97
N GLY A 531 6.55 -7.53 5.97
CA GLY A 531 6.77 -6.66 4.80
C GLY A 531 5.78 -5.50 4.61
N LEU A 532 5.03 -5.11 5.64
CA LEU A 532 4.21 -3.89 5.62
C LEU A 532 5.04 -2.68 6.07
N THR A 533 5.03 -1.60 5.29
CA THR A 533 5.66 -0.34 5.68
C THR A 533 4.70 0.47 6.56
N MET A 534 5.12 0.75 7.80
CA MET A 534 4.30 1.48 8.77
C MET A 534 4.96 2.83 9.10
N LYS A 535 4.18 3.91 9.05
CA LYS A 535 4.57 5.25 9.52
C LYS A 535 4.93 5.19 11.00
N GLY A 536 5.85 6.05 11.44
CA GLY A 536 6.05 6.29 12.87
C GLY A 536 4.81 6.92 13.50
N TRP A 537 4.49 6.58 14.75
CA TRP A 537 3.24 6.97 15.40
C TRP A 537 2.98 8.50 15.43
N GLU A 538 4.02 9.32 15.54
CA GLU A 538 3.92 10.79 15.44
C GLU A 538 3.39 11.26 14.07
N ALA A 539 3.74 10.56 12.99
CA ALA A 539 3.25 10.82 11.63
C ALA A 539 1.91 10.11 11.32
N ALA A 540 1.48 9.18 12.17
CA ALA A 540 0.16 8.55 12.12
C ALA A 540 -0.90 9.37 12.89
N GLY A 541 -0.52 10.04 13.99
CA GLY A 541 -1.32 11.09 14.63
C GLY A 541 -0.89 11.46 16.06
N ASP A 542 -0.42 10.52 16.87
CA ASP A 542 0.21 10.80 18.17
C ASP A 542 1.34 9.79 18.46
N LYS A 543 2.52 10.31 18.80
CA LYS A 543 3.68 9.51 19.22
C LYS A 543 3.41 8.65 20.45
N LYS A 544 2.46 9.03 21.31
CA LYS A 544 2.11 8.28 22.53
C LYS A 544 1.72 6.85 22.26
N TRP A 545 1.18 6.50 21.09
CA TRP A 545 0.82 5.12 20.78
C TRP A 545 2.03 4.17 20.68
N GLY A 546 3.26 4.70 20.61
CA GLY A 546 4.50 3.92 20.75
C GLY A 546 4.94 3.64 22.18
N SER A 547 4.18 4.11 23.17
CA SER A 547 4.54 4.09 24.59
C SER A 547 3.35 3.72 25.48
N ILE A 548 3.65 3.51 26.75
CA ILE A 548 2.69 3.27 27.84
C ILE A 548 2.94 4.32 28.93
N THR A 549 1.88 5.03 29.33
CA THR A 549 1.89 6.11 30.33
C THR A 549 0.82 5.95 31.40
N GLU A 550 -0.28 5.26 31.10
CA GLU A 550 -1.39 5.00 32.03
C GLU A 550 -1.78 3.50 31.96
N PRO A 551 -1.00 2.61 32.59
CA PRO A 551 -1.19 1.17 32.48
C PRO A 551 -2.23 0.63 33.46
N VAL A 552 -3.46 1.13 33.37
CA VAL A 552 -4.59 0.60 34.11
C VAL A 552 -5.13 -0.68 33.45
N LEU A 553 -5.60 -1.61 34.27
CA LEU A 553 -6.37 -2.77 33.85
C LEU A 553 -7.85 -2.50 34.04
N HIS A 554 -8.65 -2.73 33.00
CA HIS A 554 -10.09 -2.76 33.12
C HIS A 554 -10.58 -4.21 33.27
N ASP A 555 -11.71 -4.38 33.94
CA ASP A 555 -12.58 -5.55 33.77
C ASP A 555 -14.04 -5.10 33.95
N LYS A 556 -14.94 -5.70 33.16
CA LYS A 556 -16.38 -5.47 33.18
C LYS A 556 -17.15 -6.73 33.63
N SER A 557 -16.46 -7.73 34.19
CA SER A 557 -17.05 -8.95 34.76
C SER A 557 -17.73 -8.72 36.12
N VAL A 558 -18.74 -9.55 36.42
CA VAL A 558 -19.65 -9.31 37.55
C VAL A 558 -19.22 -10.09 38.81
N THR A 559 -18.30 -9.55 39.60
CA THR A 559 -17.81 -10.14 40.86
C THR A 559 -18.66 -9.75 42.09
N HIS A 560 -19.97 -10.00 42.06
CA HIS A 560 -20.82 -9.84 43.25
C HIS A 560 -20.49 -10.91 44.33
N PRO A 561 -20.51 -10.56 45.63
CA PRO A 561 -20.36 -11.55 46.71
C PRO A 561 -21.39 -12.67 46.61
N GLY A 562 -20.91 -13.92 46.50
CA GLY A 562 -21.77 -15.10 46.34
C GLY A 562 -22.18 -15.42 44.89
N GLY A 563 -21.80 -14.59 43.90
CA GLY A 563 -21.92 -14.94 42.49
C GLY A 563 -20.88 -15.99 42.07
N ILE A 564 -21.24 -16.84 41.11
CA ILE A 564 -20.25 -17.64 40.38
C ILE A 564 -19.41 -16.66 39.55
N PRO A 565 -18.06 -16.66 39.66
CA PRO A 565 -17.23 -15.80 38.82
C PRO A 565 -17.52 -16.02 37.35
N GLU A 566 -17.76 -14.95 36.60
CA GLU A 566 -17.84 -15.06 35.15
C GLU A 566 -16.48 -15.55 34.60
N ASP A 567 -16.53 -16.40 33.58
CA ASP A 567 -15.37 -16.69 32.75
C ASP A 567 -15.80 -17.03 31.31
N SER A 568 -15.30 -16.26 30.35
CA SER A 568 -15.70 -16.36 28.94
C SER A 568 -15.22 -17.67 28.33
N LEU A 569 -15.98 -18.25 27.38
CA LEU A 569 -15.46 -19.37 26.60
C LEU A 569 -14.44 -18.85 25.58
N PHE A 570 -13.31 -19.53 25.49
CA PHE A 570 -12.34 -19.41 24.43
C PHE A 570 -12.37 -20.72 23.62
N CYS A 571 -12.82 -20.64 22.37
CA CYS A 571 -13.10 -21.81 21.52
C CYS A 571 -12.23 -21.80 20.26
N LEU A 572 -11.89 -22.99 19.77
CA LEU A 572 -11.25 -23.17 18.47
C LEU A 572 -12.25 -23.73 17.45
N LYS A 573 -12.38 -23.04 16.31
CA LYS A 573 -13.06 -23.54 15.12
C LYS A 573 -12.06 -23.99 14.05
N LYS A 574 -12.33 -25.13 13.42
CA LYS A 574 -11.61 -25.63 12.23
C LYS A 574 -12.67 -25.89 11.16
N ASN A 575 -12.48 -25.40 9.93
CA ASN A 575 -13.50 -25.38 8.87
C ASN A 575 -14.87 -24.76 9.25
N ASN A 576 -14.91 -23.92 10.29
CA ASN A 576 -16.11 -23.43 11.02
C ASN A 576 -16.85 -24.44 11.91
N GLU A 577 -16.44 -25.70 11.93
CA GLU A 577 -16.92 -26.65 12.93
C GLU A 577 -16.29 -26.31 14.28
N LYS A 578 -17.10 -26.33 15.35
CA LYS A 578 -16.57 -26.25 16.71
C LYS A 578 -15.81 -27.53 16.99
N THR A 579 -14.50 -27.42 17.18
CA THR A 579 -13.73 -28.51 17.76
C THR A 579 -14.18 -28.74 19.21
N GLY A 580 -13.81 -29.89 19.80
CA GLY A 580 -13.95 -30.08 21.26
C GLY A 580 -13.05 -29.17 22.10
N GLU A 581 -12.21 -28.34 21.46
CA GLU A 581 -11.20 -27.48 22.07
C GLU A 581 -11.83 -26.12 22.45
N CYS A 582 -12.82 -26.16 23.35
CA CYS A 582 -13.35 -24.98 24.06
C CYS A 582 -12.95 -25.06 25.54
N ALA A 583 -12.47 -23.94 26.10
CA ALA A 583 -12.10 -23.82 27.51
C ALA A 583 -12.55 -22.46 28.08
N HIS A 584 -12.77 -22.35 29.38
CA HIS A 584 -12.98 -21.04 30.02
C HIS A 584 -11.66 -20.24 30.07
N ARG A 585 -11.72 -18.90 29.87
CA ARG A 585 -10.55 -18.04 29.60
C ARG A 585 -9.43 -18.18 30.63
N ARG A 586 -9.73 -18.34 31.93
CA ARG A 586 -8.73 -18.52 33.01
C ARG A 586 -7.90 -19.80 32.87
N VAL A 587 -8.41 -20.81 32.17
CA VAL A 587 -7.75 -22.12 31.95
C VAL A 587 -7.48 -22.42 30.46
N ALA A 588 -7.79 -21.49 29.57
CA ALA A 588 -7.56 -21.61 28.14
C ALA A 588 -6.05 -21.61 27.82
N LYS A 589 -5.62 -22.53 26.95
CA LYS A 589 -4.23 -22.60 26.49
C LYS A 589 -4.01 -21.60 25.35
N VAL A 590 -3.47 -20.45 25.69
CA VAL A 590 -2.92 -19.46 24.74
C VAL A 590 -1.39 -19.61 24.74
N GLU A 591 -0.73 -19.32 23.62
CA GLU A 591 0.74 -19.35 23.55
C GLU A 591 1.32 -18.15 24.30
N GLY A 592 2.48 -18.34 24.94
CA GLY A 592 3.10 -17.30 25.77
C GLY A 592 2.49 -17.22 27.17
N MET A 593 2.03 -16.02 27.56
CA MET A 593 1.54 -15.73 28.90
C MET A 593 0.19 -16.41 29.16
N THR A 594 0.07 -17.08 30.31
CA THR A 594 -1.19 -17.62 30.83
C THR A 594 -1.91 -16.61 31.73
N TYR A 595 -3.22 -16.77 31.93
CA TYR A 595 -3.97 -15.97 32.91
C TYR A 595 -3.33 -16.03 34.32
N THR A 596 -2.89 -17.21 34.76
CA THR A 596 -2.22 -17.37 36.06
C THR A 596 -0.89 -16.62 36.13
N GLU A 597 -0.12 -16.58 35.03
CA GLU A 597 1.13 -15.82 34.97
C GLU A 597 0.91 -14.30 34.94
N SER A 598 -0.18 -13.82 34.32
CA SER A 598 -0.47 -12.38 34.29
C SER A 598 -0.68 -11.78 35.69
N GLN A 599 -1.21 -12.56 36.63
CA GLN A 599 -1.60 -12.08 37.96
C GLN A 599 -0.45 -11.44 38.75
N ARG A 600 0.80 -11.89 38.56
CA ARG A 600 1.96 -11.31 39.29
C ARG A 600 2.30 -9.88 38.88
N PHE A 601 1.79 -9.42 37.74
CA PHE A 601 1.96 -8.05 37.24
C PHE A 601 0.75 -7.15 37.55
N VAL A 602 -0.37 -7.72 38.01
CA VAL A 602 -1.61 -6.97 38.28
C VAL A 602 -1.69 -6.59 39.76
N LYS A 603 -1.65 -5.30 40.06
CA LYS A 603 -2.02 -4.77 41.36
C LYS A 603 -3.50 -4.38 41.34
N TYR A 604 -4.36 -5.29 41.79
CA TYR A 604 -5.79 -5.01 41.95
C TYR A 604 -6.04 -3.89 42.98
N ARG A 605 -7.08 -3.09 42.75
CA ARG A 605 -7.49 -1.97 43.61
C ARG A 605 -8.61 -2.40 44.56
N ASP A 606 -8.57 -1.92 45.81
CA ASP A 606 -9.62 -2.19 46.83
C ASP A 606 -11.00 -1.60 46.44
N ARG A 607 -11.02 -0.66 45.49
CA ARG A 607 -12.21 -0.06 44.89
C ARG A 607 -11.98 0.14 43.40
N LEU A 608 -13.03 -0.07 42.61
CA LEU A 608 -13.04 0.20 41.19
C LEU A 608 -12.74 1.69 40.91
N GLY A 609 -11.93 1.94 39.88
CA GLY A 609 -11.75 3.27 39.31
C GLY A 609 -12.70 3.52 38.14
N TYR A 610 -12.89 4.79 37.80
CA TYR A 610 -13.81 5.24 36.76
C TYR A 610 -13.06 5.53 35.45
N ASP A 611 -13.60 5.05 34.33
CA ASP A 611 -13.25 5.47 32.97
C ASP A 611 -13.85 6.88 32.69
N LYS A 612 -13.41 7.58 31.64
CA LYS A 612 -13.86 8.94 31.27
C LYS A 612 -15.35 9.02 30.94
N ASP A 613 -15.99 7.91 30.55
CA ASP A 613 -17.44 7.80 30.37
C ASP A 613 -18.22 7.72 31.69
N GLY A 614 -17.52 7.71 32.84
CA GLY A 614 -18.09 7.54 34.17
C GLY A 614 -18.33 6.08 34.58
N SER A 615 -17.91 5.10 33.76
CA SER A 615 -18.11 3.68 34.07
C SER A 615 -17.06 3.16 35.05
N SER A 616 -17.53 2.62 36.18
CA SER A 616 -16.72 2.03 37.26
C SER A 616 -16.13 0.68 36.84
N THR A 617 -14.95 0.70 36.20
CA THR A 617 -14.46 -0.42 35.37
C THR A 617 -12.96 -0.67 35.44
N ILE A 618 -12.17 0.25 36.01
CA ILE A 618 -10.74 0.04 36.25
C ILE A 618 -10.59 -0.83 37.50
N THR A 619 -10.05 -2.05 37.36
CA THR A 619 -9.90 -3.02 38.45
C THR A 619 -8.48 -3.08 39.03
N GLY A 620 -7.46 -2.62 38.29
CA GLY A 620 -6.08 -2.69 38.73
C GLY A 620 -5.13 -1.74 38.02
N ASP A 621 -3.88 -1.76 38.48
CA ASP A 621 -2.72 -1.10 37.88
C ASP A 621 -1.69 -2.18 37.49
N ILE A 622 -1.06 -2.06 36.33
CA ILE A 622 -0.05 -3.04 35.87
C ILE A 622 1.37 -2.57 36.24
N ASP A 623 2.19 -3.46 36.80
CA ASP A 623 3.64 -3.26 36.88
C ASP A 623 4.25 -3.40 35.48
N MET A 624 4.25 -2.29 34.74
CA MET A 624 4.83 -2.22 33.41
C MET A 624 6.34 -2.38 33.38
N LYS A 625 7.07 -2.24 34.50
CA LYS A 625 8.54 -2.44 34.48
C LYS A 625 8.85 -3.92 34.36
N GLU A 626 8.26 -4.75 35.22
CA GLU A 626 8.44 -6.19 35.12
C GLU A 626 7.67 -6.79 33.94
N TYR A 627 6.50 -6.26 33.56
CA TYR A 627 5.78 -6.74 32.36
C TYR A 627 6.51 -6.38 31.06
N ALA A 628 7.04 -5.16 30.89
CA ALA A 628 7.82 -4.80 29.70
C ALA A 628 9.13 -5.59 29.58
N LYS A 629 9.78 -5.90 30.72
CA LYS A 629 10.92 -6.81 30.78
C LYS A 629 10.54 -8.21 30.33
N TRP A 630 9.46 -8.78 30.87
CA TRP A 630 8.95 -10.10 30.45
C TRP A 630 8.57 -10.14 28.96
N LEU A 631 7.92 -9.09 28.44
CA LEU A 631 7.57 -8.95 27.02
C LEU A 631 8.81 -8.91 26.12
N LYS A 632 9.89 -8.25 26.55
CA LYS A 632 11.16 -8.22 25.83
C LYS A 632 11.87 -9.57 25.87
N GLU A 633 11.85 -10.25 27.01
CA GLU A 633 12.47 -11.57 27.19
C GLU A 633 11.73 -12.66 26.39
N ASN A 634 10.40 -12.67 26.42
CA ASN A 634 9.58 -13.75 25.86
C ASN A 634 9.05 -13.43 24.44
N TYR A 635 8.40 -12.28 24.25
CA TYR A 635 7.76 -11.90 22.96
C TYR A 635 8.69 -11.12 22.02
N LYS A 636 9.90 -10.77 22.50
CA LYS A 636 10.86 -9.86 21.85
C LYS A 636 10.34 -8.44 21.61
N LEU A 637 9.21 -8.10 22.25
CA LEU A 637 8.57 -6.80 22.18
C LEU A 637 9.26 -5.82 23.14
N THR A 638 9.81 -4.72 22.62
CA THR A 638 10.29 -3.62 23.46
C THR A 638 9.18 -2.58 23.59
N VAL A 639 8.70 -2.38 24.82
CA VAL A 639 7.70 -1.36 25.15
C VAL A 639 8.41 -0.13 25.72
N ALA A 640 8.10 1.06 25.19
CA ALA A 640 8.57 2.31 25.77
C ALA A 640 7.65 2.75 26.92
N LEU A 641 8.25 3.19 28.04
CA LEU A 641 7.54 3.80 29.16
C LEU A 641 7.91 5.29 29.19
N GLN A 642 6.96 6.18 29.50
CA GLN A 642 7.20 7.63 29.71
C GLN A 642 6.74 8.08 31.09
#